data_AF-A0A3N5XLG4-F1
#
_entry.id   AF-A0A3N5XLG4-F1
#
_cell.length_a   1.000
_cell.length_b   1.000
_cell.length_c   1.000
_cell.angle_alpha   90.00
_cell.angle_beta   90.00
_cell.angle_gamma   90.00
#
_symmetry.space_group_name_H-M   'P 1'
#
loop_
_entity.id
_entity.type
_entity.pdbx_description
1 polymer ?
#
loop_
_entity_poly.entity_id
_entity_poly.type
_entity_poly.pdbx_seq_one_letter_code
_entity_poly.pdbx_strand_id
1 'polypeptide(L)'
;MKRMLIWSIVAILPSSIFAAEPWQKLSNPGVAEAARLFGSPPPEYGVILWWGWDGDVDETVIKRDLDSIKAHGFTQVMIEAGYNMPDGYLTDGWFRRIALAVKEAKPRGMRVWVEDEGKYPSGFAGGRFSKLRPDLCEQALWPGERIPAAVGVTIDRQVSAAETICAVAVNQAEHSRRLVPIENGKIHWTAPEGNWEIQIVERQFRTGQTRSVNNLERAKTTDYSLMDYLNPVATAQLISWTQEGYRKAVGDEFGKTLMGLRGDEPGFQYTPWTPGMVEAFRRRKGYDIRPYLGALAQRRAVLTDDERRAKADYWDVWSELFRDNYFAALDKWCSDHHLEYSIHIEHEEDAPNLVRVDGDFFKAMRQVGVPGVDAIWSQIWMDHEADFPKLASSAAHLFGRPRALTESFAAYRPTPNVEQAKWILDHQMVRGINLIEIMFMRASSPRPPSERAPAEEATGQPRAGGGPGGTRFFMQPEFMPVVQSANRISCLLAQGRPAAKIGLYYPTTSMWLGDHDANASVLVIAKKLLAAQRDFDFVDEQALGSVMKLERGKFVNLSGQAYEAIVLPSISVISKVSLERLMAFAAAGGKVIFLGRTPVLVNDKSFLNAEKAPGLGWAMQETSGDLTSAVLAALPNPDVVLSVATPKVKALHRKLKDADVYFFFNEGETPVQCEATLEGNGQAQLWDGVTGAIDKPAGTAGNGTVRIPLELGRWATKLIVIGQLSHSGAMTGVSRVSAPTISVS
;
A
#
# COMPACT_ATOMS: atom_id res chain seq x y z
N MET A 1 29.42 -68.83 30.51
CA MET A 1 29.56 -67.56 29.74
C MET A 1 29.09 -67.77 28.32
N LYS A 2 27.93 -67.22 27.93
CA LYS A 2 27.58 -66.83 26.55
C LYS A 2 26.44 -65.80 26.67
N ARG A 3 26.75 -64.53 26.39
CA ARG A 3 25.87 -63.37 26.54
C ARG A 3 24.87 -63.34 25.37
N MET A 4 23.57 -63.28 25.68
CA MET A 4 22.51 -62.90 24.73
C MET A 4 22.50 -61.37 24.62
N LEU A 5 22.53 -60.85 23.39
CA LEU A 5 22.38 -59.44 23.08
C LEU A 5 20.96 -59.24 22.53
N ILE A 6 20.13 -58.50 23.27
CA ILE A 6 18.79 -58.08 22.87
C ILE A 6 18.96 -56.79 22.06
N TRP A 7 18.50 -56.77 20.81
CA TRP A 7 18.42 -55.58 19.98
C TRP A 7 17.04 -54.93 20.17
N SER A 8 17.00 -53.77 20.79
CA SER A 8 15.82 -52.91 20.86
C SER A 8 15.68 -52.13 19.56
N ILE A 9 14.61 -52.39 18.80
CA ILE A 9 14.22 -51.59 17.64
C ILE A 9 13.56 -50.31 18.16
N VAL A 10 14.28 -49.18 18.08
CA VAL A 10 13.71 -47.85 18.27
C VAL A 10 13.10 -47.44 16.92
N ALA A 11 11.77 -47.42 16.85
CA ALA A 11 11.04 -46.83 15.74
C ALA A 11 11.22 -45.30 15.79
N ILE A 12 12.13 -44.76 15.00
CA ILE A 12 12.24 -43.33 14.74
C ILE A 12 11.08 -42.99 13.79
N LEU A 13 10.01 -42.41 14.34
CA LEU A 13 8.98 -41.75 13.54
C LEU A 13 9.66 -40.61 12.75
N PRO A 14 9.54 -40.55 11.42
CA PRO A 14 10.03 -39.39 10.69
C PRO A 14 9.19 -38.20 11.12
N SER A 15 9.83 -37.19 11.72
CA SER A 15 9.27 -35.85 11.81
C SER A 15 8.98 -35.41 10.39
N SER A 16 7.72 -35.45 9.98
CA SER A 16 7.28 -34.96 8.68
C SER A 16 7.57 -33.46 8.62
N ILE A 17 8.72 -33.10 8.06
CA ILE A 17 9.00 -31.75 7.62
C ILE A 17 8.11 -31.56 6.39
N PHE A 18 6.85 -31.22 6.62
CA PHE A 18 6.05 -30.60 5.58
C PHE A 18 6.78 -29.31 5.22
N ALA A 19 7.23 -29.21 3.97
CA ALA A 19 7.70 -27.94 3.43
C ALA A 19 6.56 -26.95 3.64
N ALA A 20 6.76 -25.96 4.51
CA ALA A 20 5.78 -24.90 4.70
C ALA A 20 5.53 -24.27 3.31
N GLU A 21 4.27 -24.14 2.92
CA GLU A 21 3.91 -23.34 1.75
C GLU A 21 4.58 -21.96 1.90
N PRO A 22 5.19 -21.41 0.84
CA PRO A 22 5.94 -20.18 0.94
C PRO A 22 5.00 -19.05 1.39
N TRP A 23 5.38 -18.33 2.46
CA TRP A 23 4.65 -17.20 3.05
C TRP A 23 4.33 -16.06 2.05
N GLN A 24 5.01 -16.08 0.91
CA GLN A 24 4.88 -15.21 -0.26
C GLN A 24 3.63 -15.52 -1.11
N LYS A 25 2.97 -16.67 -0.88
CA LYS A 25 1.77 -17.09 -1.61
C LYS A 25 0.58 -17.20 -0.67
N LEU A 26 -0.61 -17.00 -1.23
CA LEU A 26 -1.85 -17.30 -0.54
C LEU A 26 -1.89 -18.79 -0.17
N SER A 27 -2.00 -19.06 1.12
CA SER A 27 -2.23 -20.39 1.67
C SER A 27 -3.72 -20.58 1.95
N ASN A 28 -4.19 -21.83 1.97
CA ASN A 28 -5.55 -22.15 2.40
C ASN A 28 -5.54 -23.31 3.40
N PRO A 29 -4.98 -23.10 4.61
CA PRO A 29 -4.85 -24.16 5.60
C PRO A 29 -6.22 -24.56 6.15
N GLY A 30 -6.29 -25.75 6.76
CA GLY A 30 -7.41 -26.10 7.64
C GLY A 30 -7.26 -25.47 9.03
N VAL A 31 -8.33 -25.45 9.82
CA VAL A 31 -8.37 -24.83 11.16
C VAL A 31 -7.29 -25.36 12.11
N ALA A 32 -6.99 -26.66 12.05
CA ALA A 32 -5.96 -27.28 12.89
C ALA A 32 -4.55 -26.76 12.57
N GLU A 33 -4.25 -26.56 11.29
CA GLU A 33 -2.97 -25.98 10.87
C GLU A 33 -2.90 -24.48 11.20
N ALA A 34 -4.00 -23.74 10.98
CA ALA A 34 -4.10 -22.35 11.39
C ALA A 34 -3.90 -22.18 12.91
N ALA A 35 -4.43 -23.10 13.73
CA ALA A 35 -4.24 -23.07 15.18
C ALA A 35 -2.76 -23.28 15.58
N ARG A 36 -2.05 -24.16 14.87
CA ARG A 36 -0.61 -24.36 15.06
C ARG A 36 0.19 -23.11 14.69
N LEU A 37 -0.12 -22.50 13.56
CA LEU A 37 0.51 -21.24 13.12
C LEU A 37 0.21 -20.09 14.09
N PHE A 38 -1.02 -20.01 14.61
CA PHE A 38 -1.42 -18.99 15.57
C PHE A 38 -0.71 -19.15 16.92
N GLY A 39 -0.55 -20.39 17.41
CA GLY A 39 0.18 -20.66 18.66
C GLY A 39 1.66 -20.29 18.58
N SER A 40 2.30 -20.48 17.43
CA SER A 40 3.70 -20.13 17.18
C SER A 40 3.86 -19.59 15.76
N PRO A 41 3.63 -18.28 15.54
CA PRO A 41 3.74 -17.67 14.21
C PRO A 41 5.18 -17.77 13.68
N PRO A 42 5.37 -18.17 12.41
CA PRO A 42 6.67 -18.05 11.77
C PRO A 42 7.13 -16.58 11.73
N PRO A 43 8.44 -16.30 11.85
CA PRO A 43 8.95 -14.93 11.94
C PRO A 43 8.62 -14.07 10.72
N GLU A 44 8.37 -14.68 9.56
CA GLU A 44 7.96 -14.00 8.32
C GLU A 44 6.60 -13.28 8.43
N TYR A 45 5.78 -13.66 9.41
CA TYR A 45 4.46 -13.06 9.64
C TYR A 45 4.46 -11.97 10.71
N GLY A 46 5.58 -11.75 11.41
CA GLY A 46 5.61 -10.81 12.52
C GLY A 46 5.71 -9.34 12.10
N VAL A 47 5.63 -8.46 13.09
CA VAL A 47 5.81 -7.01 12.94
C VAL A 47 7.27 -6.71 12.56
N ILE A 48 7.43 -5.77 11.61
CA ILE A 48 8.70 -5.21 11.19
C ILE A 48 9.00 -3.99 12.07
N LEU A 49 10.17 -3.95 12.70
CA LEU A 49 10.67 -2.74 13.34
C LEU A 49 11.64 -2.02 12.42
N TRP A 50 11.35 -0.76 12.09
CA TRP A 50 12.28 0.06 11.32
C TRP A 50 13.51 0.39 12.17
N TRP A 51 14.70 0.07 11.67
CA TRP A 51 15.98 0.17 12.35
C TRP A 51 16.95 1.03 11.53
N GLY A 52 17.00 2.32 11.84
CA GLY A 52 17.86 3.24 11.11
C GLY A 52 19.27 3.36 11.70
N TRP A 53 20.25 3.27 10.82
CA TRP A 53 21.66 3.22 11.17
C TRP A 53 22.31 4.59 11.08
N ASP A 54 22.37 5.29 12.22
CA ASP A 54 23.15 6.52 12.36
C ASP A 54 24.51 6.23 13.03
N GLY A 55 25.59 6.87 12.57
CA GLY A 55 26.92 6.77 13.17
C GLY A 55 27.65 5.44 12.91
N ASP A 56 28.57 5.04 13.78
CA ASP A 56 29.34 3.79 13.60
C ASP A 56 28.56 2.57 14.09
N VAL A 57 27.83 1.93 13.19
CA VAL A 57 27.06 0.71 13.46
C VAL A 57 27.94 -0.52 13.18
N ASP A 58 28.77 -0.90 14.13
CA ASP A 58 29.66 -2.07 14.03
C ASP A 58 28.96 -3.40 14.40
N GLU A 59 29.71 -4.51 14.40
CA GLU A 59 29.21 -5.83 14.80
C GLU A 59 28.64 -5.85 16.22
N THR A 60 29.24 -5.09 17.14
CA THR A 60 28.82 -5.01 18.54
C THR A 60 27.46 -4.34 18.66
N VAL A 61 27.28 -3.20 17.95
CA VAL A 61 26.01 -2.47 17.88
C VAL A 61 24.94 -3.35 17.26
N ILE A 62 25.24 -4.01 16.13
CA ILE A 62 24.31 -4.89 15.42
C ILE A 62 23.81 -6.02 16.33
N LYS A 63 24.72 -6.74 17.01
CA LYS A 63 24.34 -7.83 17.92
C LYS A 63 23.45 -7.33 19.05
N ARG A 64 23.86 -6.25 19.72
CA ARG A 64 23.12 -5.65 20.84
C ARG A 64 21.72 -5.20 20.42
N ASP A 65 21.61 -4.52 19.28
CA ASP A 65 20.32 -4.05 18.78
C ASP A 65 19.41 -5.22 18.44
N LEU A 66 19.88 -6.21 17.68
CA LEU A 66 19.08 -7.39 17.35
C LEU A 66 18.62 -8.16 18.59
N ASP A 67 19.48 -8.29 19.62
CA ASP A 67 19.11 -8.91 20.89
C ASP A 67 18.03 -8.11 21.62
N SER A 68 18.14 -6.78 21.65
CA SER A 68 17.15 -5.89 22.24
C SER A 68 15.81 -5.94 21.49
N ILE A 69 15.83 -5.82 20.17
CA ILE A 69 14.64 -5.87 19.30
C ILE A 69 13.90 -7.19 19.51
N LYS A 70 14.63 -8.32 19.50
CA LYS A 70 14.06 -9.64 19.75
C LYS A 70 13.46 -9.76 21.14
N ALA A 71 14.12 -9.22 22.17
CA ALA A 71 13.61 -9.24 23.53
C ALA A 71 12.27 -8.50 23.69
N HIS A 72 11.96 -7.53 22.81
CA HIS A 72 10.69 -6.82 22.77
C HIS A 72 9.63 -7.50 21.89
N GLY A 73 9.91 -8.68 21.34
CA GLY A 73 8.94 -9.52 20.61
C GLY A 73 8.88 -9.30 19.09
N PHE A 74 9.71 -8.40 18.55
CA PHE A 74 9.85 -8.23 17.10
C PHE A 74 10.63 -9.39 16.51
N THR A 75 10.18 -9.86 15.34
CA THR A 75 10.81 -10.98 14.63
C THR A 75 11.43 -10.54 13.30
N GLN A 76 11.17 -9.30 12.88
CA GLN A 76 11.66 -8.72 11.63
C GLN A 76 12.21 -7.31 11.87
N VAL A 77 13.19 -6.91 11.05
CA VAL A 77 13.74 -5.55 11.04
C VAL A 77 13.81 -5.00 9.61
N MET A 78 13.57 -3.71 9.44
CA MET A 78 13.85 -2.95 8.22
C MET A 78 15.10 -2.11 8.43
N ILE A 79 16.17 -2.37 7.69
CA ILE A 79 17.40 -1.58 7.80
C ILE A 79 17.33 -0.38 6.87
N GLU A 80 17.51 0.82 7.42
CA GLU A 80 17.60 2.06 6.66
C GLU A 80 18.94 2.74 6.92
N ALA A 81 19.57 3.25 5.85
CA ALA A 81 20.78 4.04 5.98
C ALA A 81 20.49 5.36 6.72
N GLY A 82 21.34 5.70 7.68
CA GLY A 82 21.29 6.96 8.42
C GLY A 82 22.51 7.83 8.20
N TYR A 83 22.59 8.89 9.00
CA TYR A 83 23.62 9.92 8.88
C TYR A 83 24.92 9.50 9.57
N ASN A 84 26.05 10.09 9.17
CA ASN A 84 27.36 9.90 9.81
C ASN A 84 27.87 8.45 9.82
N MET A 85 27.36 7.59 8.94
CA MET A 85 27.87 6.24 8.74
C MET A 85 29.30 6.28 8.18
N PRO A 86 30.28 5.59 8.79
CA PRO A 86 31.65 5.56 8.27
C PRO A 86 31.74 5.00 6.85
N ASP A 87 30.92 3.98 6.54
CA ASP A 87 30.73 3.53 5.18
C ASP A 87 29.41 4.09 4.64
N GLY A 88 29.52 5.03 3.71
CA GLY A 88 28.36 5.66 3.08
C GLY A 88 27.48 4.68 2.32
N TYR A 89 26.22 5.05 2.14
CA TYR A 89 25.23 4.28 1.40
C TYR A 89 25.73 3.88 -0.01
N LEU A 90 25.50 2.62 -0.39
CA LEU A 90 25.96 1.94 -1.62
C LEU A 90 27.48 1.83 -1.82
N THR A 91 28.29 2.06 -0.78
CA THR A 91 29.72 1.69 -0.81
C THR A 91 29.91 0.20 -0.52
N ASP A 92 31.09 -0.35 -0.82
CA ASP A 92 31.42 -1.73 -0.45
C ASP A 92 31.30 -1.98 1.06
N GLY A 93 31.61 -0.97 1.88
CA GLY A 93 31.47 -1.05 3.33
C GLY A 93 30.01 -1.12 3.79
N TRP A 94 29.11 -0.35 3.16
CA TRP A 94 27.66 -0.47 3.38
C TRP A 94 27.17 -1.89 3.11
N PHE A 95 27.51 -2.43 1.95
CA PHE A 95 27.12 -3.79 1.56
C PHE A 95 27.68 -4.87 2.48
N ARG A 96 28.95 -4.76 2.93
CA ARG A 96 29.52 -5.66 3.93
C ARG A 96 28.76 -5.60 5.27
N ARG A 97 28.33 -4.41 5.68
CA ARG A 97 27.60 -4.22 6.94
C ARG A 97 26.20 -4.83 6.87
N ILE A 98 25.50 -4.72 5.73
CA ILE A 98 24.25 -5.44 5.50
C ILE A 98 24.45 -6.95 5.58
N ALA A 99 25.47 -7.49 4.91
CA ALA A 99 25.78 -8.91 4.97
C ALA A 99 26.05 -9.39 6.42
N LEU A 100 26.73 -8.56 7.22
CA LEU A 100 26.96 -8.83 8.64
C LEU A 100 25.65 -8.83 9.46
N ALA A 101 24.75 -7.87 9.24
CA ALA A 101 23.46 -7.83 9.92
C ALA A 101 22.60 -9.05 9.58
N VAL A 102 22.58 -9.47 8.31
CA VAL A 102 21.89 -10.71 7.89
C VAL A 102 22.51 -11.94 8.57
N LYS A 103 23.84 -12.03 8.60
CA LYS A 103 24.57 -13.11 9.30
C LYS A 103 24.20 -13.18 10.78
N GLU A 104 24.06 -12.05 11.46
CA GLU A 104 23.72 -11.98 12.88
C GLU A 104 22.22 -12.17 13.19
N ALA A 105 21.33 -11.80 12.26
CA ALA A 105 19.90 -12.03 12.39
C ALA A 105 19.54 -13.53 12.28
N LYS A 106 20.25 -14.28 11.42
CA LYS A 106 20.02 -15.71 11.18
C LYS A 106 20.01 -16.59 12.45
N PRO A 107 21.06 -16.62 13.31
CA PRO A 107 21.06 -17.44 14.53
C PRO A 107 20.01 -16.98 15.55
N ARG A 108 19.52 -15.74 15.43
CA ARG A 108 18.42 -15.20 16.24
C ARG A 108 17.05 -15.60 15.70
N GLY A 109 16.97 -16.24 14.54
CA GLY A 109 15.72 -16.61 13.90
C GLY A 109 14.93 -15.41 13.38
N MET A 110 15.57 -14.25 13.26
CA MET A 110 14.95 -13.02 12.77
C MET A 110 15.01 -12.94 11.25
N ARG A 111 14.25 -12.00 10.70
CA ARG A 111 14.24 -11.69 9.27
C ARG A 111 14.60 -10.24 9.02
N VAL A 112 15.19 -10.00 7.86
CA VAL A 112 15.74 -8.71 7.48
C VAL A 112 15.09 -8.23 6.19
N TRP A 113 14.70 -6.97 6.21
CA TRP A 113 14.36 -6.17 5.06
C TRP A 113 15.35 -5.01 4.97
N VAL A 114 15.51 -4.45 3.78
CA VAL A 114 16.40 -3.30 3.55
C VAL A 114 15.65 -2.25 2.73
N GLU A 115 15.71 -1.01 3.22
CA GLU A 115 15.24 0.15 2.47
C GLU A 115 16.10 0.29 1.21
N ASP A 116 15.43 0.45 0.07
CA ASP A 116 16.06 0.47 -1.24
C ASP A 116 16.77 1.79 -1.54
N GLU A 117 16.78 2.72 -0.57
CA GLU A 117 17.27 4.09 -0.70
C GLU A 117 18.07 4.59 0.52
N GLY A 118 18.86 5.64 0.31
CA GLY A 118 19.64 6.34 1.33
C GLY A 118 18.83 7.42 2.05
N LYS A 119 17.70 7.03 2.68
CA LYS A 119 16.53 7.83 3.13
C LYS A 119 15.39 7.77 2.12
N TYR A 120 14.74 8.88 1.78
CA TYR A 120 13.45 8.88 1.09
C TYR A 120 13.25 10.17 0.26
N PRO A 121 12.39 10.15 -0.77
CA PRO A 121 11.69 8.98 -1.32
C PRO A 121 12.59 8.11 -2.20
N SER A 122 12.16 6.91 -2.57
CA SER A 122 12.93 5.96 -3.39
C SER A 122 13.17 6.46 -4.81
N GLY A 123 14.39 6.27 -5.32
CA GLY A 123 14.71 6.48 -6.74
C GLY A 123 15.83 7.49 -7.02
N PHE A 124 16.59 7.93 -6.01
CA PHE A 124 17.75 8.82 -6.20
C PHE A 124 19.11 8.13 -5.94
N ALA A 125 19.12 6.90 -5.44
CA ALA A 125 20.28 6.06 -5.15
C ALA A 125 21.38 6.79 -4.36
N GLY A 126 21.00 7.48 -3.29
CA GLY A 126 21.88 8.31 -2.46
C GLY A 126 22.45 9.53 -3.20
N GLY A 127 21.91 9.88 -4.36
CA GLY A 127 22.38 10.98 -5.21
C GLY A 127 23.22 10.53 -6.40
N ARG A 128 23.31 9.22 -6.67
CA ARG A 128 24.07 8.71 -7.81
C ARG A 128 23.49 9.15 -9.15
N PHE A 129 22.18 9.31 -9.28
CA PHE A 129 21.58 9.86 -10.50
C PHE A 129 22.09 11.27 -10.80
N SER A 130 21.94 12.22 -9.87
CA SER A 130 22.48 13.59 -10.03
C SER A 130 23.97 13.62 -10.41
N LYS A 131 24.78 12.74 -9.79
CA LYS A 131 26.25 12.78 -9.92
C LYS A 131 26.78 12.03 -11.14
N LEU A 132 26.18 10.88 -11.46
CA LEU A 132 26.76 9.91 -12.40
C LEU A 132 25.92 9.73 -13.67
N ARG A 133 24.59 9.91 -13.58
CA ARG A 133 23.64 9.73 -14.68
C ARG A 133 22.59 10.85 -14.71
N PRO A 134 23.00 12.13 -14.82
CA PRO A 134 22.06 13.25 -14.88
C PRO A 134 21.15 13.19 -16.10
N ASP A 135 21.54 12.43 -17.14
CA ASP A 135 20.74 12.12 -18.32
C ASP A 135 19.50 11.26 -18.02
N LEU A 136 19.49 10.55 -16.88
CA LEU A 136 18.39 9.69 -16.43
C LEU A 136 17.60 10.29 -15.25
N CYS A 137 17.86 11.54 -14.88
CA CYS A 137 17.08 12.24 -13.85
C CYS A 137 15.64 12.52 -14.31
N GLU A 138 14.75 12.71 -13.34
CA GLU A 138 13.33 13.03 -13.54
C GLU A 138 13.15 14.24 -14.48
N GLN A 139 12.19 14.11 -15.38
CA GLN A 139 11.85 15.15 -16.35
C GLN A 139 10.38 15.55 -16.21
N ALA A 140 10.14 16.84 -16.37
CA ALA A 140 8.82 17.42 -16.32
C ALA A 140 8.44 18.04 -17.67
N LEU A 141 7.15 17.96 -17.98
CA LEU A 141 6.51 18.77 -19.02
C LEU A 141 6.45 20.22 -18.53
N TRP A 142 7.06 21.15 -19.28
CA TRP A 142 7.25 22.52 -18.85
C TRP A 142 6.72 23.54 -19.87
N PRO A 143 6.05 24.62 -19.41
CA PRO A 143 5.63 25.69 -20.30
C PRO A 143 6.83 26.57 -20.66
N GLY A 144 7.17 26.60 -21.95
CA GLY A 144 8.21 27.47 -22.51
C GLY A 144 7.68 28.86 -22.88
N GLU A 145 8.35 29.51 -23.84
CA GLU A 145 7.96 30.83 -24.33
C GLU A 145 6.56 30.83 -24.98
N ARG A 146 5.85 31.95 -24.83
CA ARG A 146 4.62 32.25 -25.56
C ARG A 146 4.84 33.44 -26.48
N ILE A 147 4.54 33.25 -27.76
CA ILE A 147 4.83 34.21 -28.81
C ILE A 147 3.50 34.66 -29.44
N PRO A 148 3.04 35.89 -29.18
CA PRO A 148 1.91 36.46 -29.91
C PRO A 148 2.19 36.45 -31.41
N ALA A 149 1.21 36.03 -32.20
CA ALA A 149 1.32 35.92 -33.65
C ALA A 149 0.14 36.64 -34.32
N ALA A 150 0.37 37.90 -34.70
CA ALA A 150 -0.63 38.69 -35.41
C ALA A 150 -0.85 38.16 -36.83
N VAL A 151 -2.07 38.33 -37.36
CA VAL A 151 -2.46 37.87 -38.70
C VAL A 151 -1.44 38.32 -39.75
N GLY A 152 -1.00 37.38 -40.59
CA GLY A 152 -0.04 37.64 -41.66
C GLY A 152 1.41 37.82 -41.22
N VAL A 153 1.71 37.83 -39.92
CA VAL A 153 3.08 37.90 -39.41
C VAL A 153 3.72 36.53 -39.44
N THR A 154 4.90 36.46 -40.06
CA THR A 154 5.77 35.28 -40.02
C THR A 154 6.61 35.29 -38.75
N ILE A 155 6.41 34.27 -37.92
CA ILE A 155 7.28 33.97 -36.79
C ILE A 155 8.45 33.13 -37.29
N ASP A 156 9.64 33.70 -37.19
CA ASP A 156 10.91 33.08 -37.53
C ASP A 156 11.79 33.06 -36.27
N ARG A 157 11.94 31.88 -35.65
CA ARG A 157 12.52 31.73 -34.31
C ARG A 157 13.34 30.46 -34.17
N GLN A 158 14.55 30.58 -33.63
CA GLN A 158 15.35 29.44 -33.21
C GLN A 158 14.84 28.92 -31.86
N VAL A 159 14.75 27.60 -31.71
CA VAL A 159 14.37 26.92 -30.47
C VAL A 159 15.41 25.85 -30.12
N SER A 160 15.49 25.50 -28.84
CA SER A 160 16.40 24.47 -28.34
C SER A 160 15.97 23.09 -28.84
N ALA A 161 16.76 22.46 -29.70
CA ALA A 161 16.47 21.09 -30.17
C ALA A 161 16.59 20.05 -29.03
N ALA A 162 17.34 20.37 -27.98
CA ALA A 162 17.51 19.49 -26.83
C ALA A 162 16.31 19.52 -25.89
N GLU A 163 15.67 20.68 -25.71
CA GLU A 163 14.63 20.90 -24.70
C GLU A 163 13.22 21.00 -25.29
N THR A 164 13.07 21.48 -26.52
CA THR A 164 11.75 21.71 -27.13
C THR A 164 11.10 20.39 -27.51
N ILE A 165 9.91 20.14 -26.95
CA ILE A 165 9.06 19.00 -27.28
C ILE A 165 8.24 19.31 -28.53
N CYS A 166 7.58 20.47 -28.55
CA CYS A 166 6.76 20.94 -29.68
C CYS A 166 6.46 22.43 -29.59
N ALA A 167 6.03 23.00 -30.71
CA ALA A 167 5.41 24.32 -30.77
C ALA A 167 3.95 24.17 -31.21
N VAL A 168 3.04 24.87 -30.54
CA VAL A 168 1.59 24.79 -30.80
C VAL A 168 1.04 26.20 -30.99
N ALA A 169 0.46 26.48 -32.15
CA ALA A 169 -0.31 27.68 -32.37
C ALA A 169 -1.73 27.47 -31.80
N VAL A 170 -2.16 28.36 -30.91
CA VAL A 170 -3.48 28.35 -30.27
C VAL A 170 -4.23 29.62 -30.64
N ASN A 171 -5.42 29.46 -31.23
CA ASN A 171 -6.33 30.58 -31.45
C ASN A 171 -7.03 30.92 -30.13
N GLN A 172 -6.84 32.14 -29.65
CA GLN A 172 -7.32 32.57 -28.33
C GLN A 172 -8.84 32.78 -28.28
N ALA A 173 -9.51 32.96 -29.42
CA ALA A 173 -10.95 33.15 -29.50
C ALA A 173 -11.70 31.83 -29.72
N GLU A 174 -11.20 30.98 -30.61
CA GLU A 174 -11.85 29.72 -31.00
C GLU A 174 -11.32 28.51 -30.24
N HIS A 175 -10.22 28.66 -29.50
CA HIS A 175 -9.47 27.57 -28.85
C HIS A 175 -9.01 26.46 -29.80
N SER A 176 -8.97 26.75 -31.12
CA SER A 176 -8.43 25.83 -32.12
C SER A 176 -6.90 25.77 -32.02
N ARG A 177 -6.33 24.57 -32.24
CA ARG A 177 -4.90 24.30 -32.02
C ARG A 177 -4.26 23.71 -33.27
N ARG A 178 -3.03 24.12 -33.58
CA ARG A 178 -2.26 23.62 -34.72
C ARG A 178 -0.82 23.38 -34.31
N LEU A 179 -0.27 22.23 -34.71
CA LEU A 179 1.17 22.02 -34.56
C LEU A 179 1.92 22.94 -35.50
N VAL A 180 2.94 23.59 -34.95
CA VAL A 180 3.88 24.42 -35.70
C VAL A 180 5.11 23.58 -36.02
N PRO A 181 5.49 23.40 -37.29
CA PRO A 181 6.69 22.68 -37.66
C PRO A 181 7.94 23.30 -37.04
N ILE A 182 8.84 22.44 -36.55
CA ILE A 182 10.18 22.81 -36.10
C ILE A 182 11.16 22.05 -37.00
N GLU A 183 11.86 22.76 -37.86
CA GLU A 183 12.81 22.20 -38.81
C GLU A 183 14.21 22.71 -38.47
N ASN A 184 15.17 21.80 -38.26
CA ASN A 184 16.53 22.16 -37.85
C ASN A 184 16.59 23.08 -36.61
N GLY A 185 15.69 22.84 -35.64
CA GLY A 185 15.56 23.65 -34.44
C GLY A 185 14.97 25.04 -34.68
N LYS A 186 14.27 25.26 -35.80
CA LYS A 186 13.73 26.56 -36.16
C LYS A 186 12.24 26.49 -36.47
N ILE A 187 11.49 27.44 -35.91
CA ILE A 187 10.11 27.72 -36.25
C ILE A 187 10.11 28.74 -37.39
N HIS A 188 9.36 28.42 -38.44
CA HIS A 188 9.06 29.35 -39.53
C HIS A 188 7.57 29.20 -39.88
N TRP A 189 6.72 30.06 -39.32
CA TRP A 189 5.27 29.91 -39.42
C TRP A 189 4.57 31.26 -39.54
N THR A 190 3.64 31.38 -40.49
CA THR A 190 2.85 32.60 -40.69
C THR A 190 1.45 32.43 -40.13
N ALA A 191 1.04 33.36 -39.27
CA ALA A 191 -0.28 33.29 -38.66
C ALA A 191 -1.39 33.49 -39.70
N PRO A 192 -2.36 32.56 -39.80
CA PRO A 192 -3.55 32.77 -40.60
C PRO A 192 -4.47 33.80 -39.92
N GLU A 193 -5.63 34.08 -40.53
CA GLU A 193 -6.66 34.91 -39.88
C GLU A 193 -7.01 34.36 -38.48
N GLY A 194 -7.27 35.28 -37.54
CA GLY A 194 -7.59 34.98 -36.14
C GLY A 194 -6.57 35.55 -35.15
N ASN A 195 -6.82 35.34 -33.86
CA ASN A 195 -5.94 35.79 -32.78
C ASN A 195 -5.08 34.61 -32.29
N TRP A 196 -3.83 34.53 -32.75
CA TRP A 196 -2.96 33.39 -32.52
C TRP A 196 -1.85 33.69 -31.50
N GLU A 197 -1.50 32.66 -30.73
CA GLU A 197 -0.30 32.62 -29.88
C GLU A 197 0.41 31.29 -30.15
N ILE A 198 1.72 31.31 -30.38
CA ILE A 198 2.54 30.09 -30.39
C ILE A 198 3.00 29.81 -28.97
N GLN A 199 2.67 28.62 -28.47
CA GLN A 199 3.14 28.09 -27.19
C GLN A 199 4.26 27.09 -27.45
N ILE A 200 5.44 27.39 -26.93
CA ILE A 200 6.56 26.43 -26.89
C ILE A 200 6.38 25.55 -25.68
N VAL A 201 6.51 24.24 -25.88
CA VAL A 201 6.46 23.24 -24.81
C VAL A 201 7.81 22.57 -24.73
N GLU A 202 8.36 22.52 -23.52
CA GLU A 202 9.71 22.04 -23.26
C GLU A 202 9.68 20.87 -22.28
N ARG A 203 10.74 20.07 -22.32
CA ARG A 203 11.11 19.22 -21.21
C ARG A 203 12.09 19.96 -20.30
N GLN A 204 11.99 19.78 -18.99
CA GLN A 204 13.00 20.24 -18.05
C GLN A 204 13.34 19.15 -17.04
N PHE A 205 14.60 19.07 -16.64
CA PHE A 205 14.99 18.27 -15.48
C PHE A 205 14.49 18.94 -14.22
N ARG A 206 13.46 18.35 -13.60
CA ARG A 206 12.79 18.86 -12.41
C ARG A 206 12.42 17.65 -11.57
N THR A 207 12.75 17.74 -10.28
CA THR A 207 12.62 16.63 -9.33
C THR A 207 11.84 17.07 -8.11
N GLY A 208 11.18 16.12 -7.46
CA GLY A 208 10.71 16.27 -6.09
C GLY A 208 11.84 16.50 -5.09
N GLN A 209 11.48 16.92 -3.87
CA GLN A 209 12.45 17.08 -2.79
C GLN A 209 12.83 15.72 -2.22
N THR A 210 14.12 15.50 -2.02
CA THR A 210 14.65 14.28 -1.42
C THR A 210 15.32 14.61 -0.09
N ARG A 211 15.17 13.70 0.88
CA ARG A 211 16.03 13.64 2.04
C ARG A 211 17.11 12.63 1.70
N SER A 212 18.37 13.03 1.76
CA SER A 212 19.51 12.16 1.47
C SER A 212 20.41 12.02 2.69
N VAL A 213 20.88 10.81 2.99
CA VAL A 213 21.95 10.59 3.99
C VAL A 213 23.21 11.39 3.69
N ASN A 214 23.43 11.76 2.43
CA ASN A 214 24.59 12.53 1.99
C ASN A 214 24.39 14.05 2.16
N ASN A 215 23.20 14.51 2.56
CA ASN A 215 22.98 15.90 2.94
C ASN A 215 23.32 16.13 4.41
N LEU A 216 24.46 16.77 4.69
CA LEU A 216 24.91 17.06 6.05
C LEU A 216 24.00 18.05 6.80
N GLU A 217 23.27 18.91 6.09
CA GLU A 217 22.26 19.81 6.68
C GLU A 217 20.97 19.08 7.04
N ARG A 218 20.80 17.82 6.59
CA ARG A 218 19.61 17.00 6.80
C ARG A 218 18.31 17.65 6.30
N ALA A 219 18.41 18.63 5.42
CA ALA A 219 17.24 19.25 4.79
C ALA A 219 16.68 18.35 3.68
N LYS A 220 15.37 18.45 3.43
CA LYS A 220 14.77 17.99 2.17
C LYS A 220 15.10 19.04 1.11
N THR A 221 15.82 18.67 0.05
CA THR A 221 16.24 19.61 -1.03
C THR A 221 16.04 18.96 -2.40
N THR A 222 16.27 19.70 -3.48
CA THR A 222 16.21 19.17 -4.85
C THR A 222 17.60 18.86 -5.42
N ASP A 223 18.65 18.82 -4.58
CA ASP A 223 20.05 18.63 -5.03
C ASP A 223 20.32 17.17 -5.47
N TYR A 224 19.56 16.23 -4.90
CA TYR A 224 19.62 14.81 -5.22
C TYR A 224 18.34 14.43 -5.98
N SER A 225 18.43 14.49 -7.30
CA SER A 225 17.31 14.22 -8.19
C SER A 225 16.89 12.77 -8.11
N LEU A 226 15.58 12.57 -8.09
CA LEU A 226 14.97 11.30 -8.43
C LEU A 226 15.26 10.98 -9.91
N MET A 227 15.20 9.70 -10.22
CA MET A 227 15.33 9.20 -11.58
C MET A 227 14.04 9.40 -12.36
N ASP A 228 14.12 9.35 -13.69
CA ASP A 228 12.93 9.27 -14.55
C ASP A 228 12.27 7.89 -14.40
N TYR A 229 11.28 7.79 -13.51
CA TYR A 229 10.54 6.55 -13.27
C TYR A 229 9.82 6.00 -14.51
N LEU A 230 9.57 6.84 -15.52
CA LEU A 230 8.91 6.42 -16.75
C LEU A 230 9.92 5.85 -17.76
N ASN A 231 11.23 5.90 -17.47
CA ASN A 231 12.28 5.40 -18.34
C ASN A 231 12.83 4.06 -17.83
N PRO A 232 12.66 2.95 -18.56
CA PRO A 232 13.13 1.64 -18.12
C PRO A 232 14.66 1.55 -17.97
N VAL A 233 15.43 2.42 -18.66
CA VAL A 233 16.89 2.49 -18.50
C VAL A 233 17.27 3.05 -17.13
N ALA A 234 16.47 3.98 -16.60
CA ALA A 234 16.67 4.54 -15.26
C ALA A 234 16.44 3.47 -14.19
N THR A 235 15.33 2.74 -14.26
CA THR A 235 15.06 1.65 -13.32
C THR A 235 16.09 0.53 -13.40
N ALA A 236 16.50 0.12 -14.60
CA ALA A 236 17.58 -0.85 -14.76
C ALA A 236 18.90 -0.36 -14.13
N GLN A 237 19.18 0.95 -14.20
CA GLN A 237 20.35 1.55 -13.56
C GLN A 237 20.24 1.54 -12.03
N LEU A 238 19.05 1.83 -11.47
CA LEU A 238 18.77 1.71 -10.03
C LEU A 238 19.02 0.26 -9.58
N ILE A 239 18.42 -0.72 -10.25
CA ILE A 239 18.60 -2.16 -9.99
C ILE A 239 20.07 -2.57 -9.97
N SER A 240 20.85 -2.10 -10.94
CA SER A 240 22.26 -2.41 -11.00
C SER A 240 23.07 -1.86 -9.82
N TRP A 241 22.64 -0.75 -9.21
CA TRP A 241 23.36 -0.11 -8.11
C TRP A 241 22.91 -0.61 -6.73
N THR A 242 21.61 -0.88 -6.55
CA THR A 242 21.02 -1.22 -5.25
C THR A 242 20.78 -2.73 -5.15
N GLN A 243 19.73 -3.25 -5.79
CA GLN A 243 19.30 -4.65 -5.81
C GLN A 243 20.47 -5.63 -6.05
N GLU A 244 21.25 -5.44 -7.13
CA GLU A 244 22.39 -6.30 -7.45
C GLU A 244 23.53 -6.21 -6.43
N GLY A 245 23.70 -5.05 -5.79
CA GLY A 245 24.69 -4.86 -4.73
C GLY A 245 24.34 -5.70 -3.50
N TYR A 246 23.09 -5.66 -3.06
CA TYR A 246 22.60 -6.48 -1.95
C TYR A 246 22.70 -7.98 -2.25
N ARG A 247 22.31 -8.40 -3.46
CA ARG A 247 22.40 -9.80 -3.88
C ARG A 247 23.82 -10.34 -3.79
N LYS A 248 24.79 -9.59 -4.32
CA LYS A 248 26.21 -9.96 -4.30
C LYS A 248 26.77 -10.03 -2.87
N ALA A 249 26.37 -9.09 -2.03
CA ALA A 249 26.92 -8.96 -0.67
C ALA A 249 26.40 -10.02 0.30
N VAL A 250 25.10 -10.31 0.24
CA VAL A 250 24.43 -11.23 1.18
C VAL A 250 24.66 -12.70 0.81
N GLY A 251 24.78 -13.01 -0.50
CA GLY A 251 25.05 -14.36 -0.97
C GLY A 251 23.92 -15.35 -0.63
N ASP A 252 24.25 -16.49 -0.01
CA ASP A 252 23.33 -17.61 0.19
C ASP A 252 22.12 -17.33 1.08
N GLU A 253 22.15 -16.24 1.86
CA GLU A 253 21.05 -15.82 2.73
C GLU A 253 20.05 -14.86 2.06
N PHE A 254 20.29 -14.50 0.80
CA PHE A 254 19.39 -13.70 -0.03
C PHE A 254 18.17 -14.54 -0.41
N GLY A 255 16.95 -14.03 -0.14
CA GLY A 255 15.71 -14.80 -0.29
C GLY A 255 15.44 -15.77 0.86
N LYS A 256 16.21 -15.70 1.95
CA LYS A 256 16.05 -16.53 3.16
C LYS A 256 15.96 -15.68 4.40
N THR A 257 17.12 -15.23 4.91
CA THR A 257 17.18 -14.35 6.08
C THR A 257 16.90 -12.91 5.68
N LEU A 258 17.44 -12.46 4.53
CA LEU A 258 16.99 -11.24 3.88
C LEU A 258 15.81 -11.59 2.97
N MET A 259 14.62 -11.10 3.31
CA MET A 259 13.35 -11.51 2.69
C MET A 259 12.84 -10.56 1.63
N GLY A 260 13.24 -9.29 1.69
CA GLY A 260 12.72 -8.31 0.74
C GLY A 260 13.40 -6.96 0.81
N LEU A 261 12.99 -6.13 -0.12
CA LEU A 261 13.36 -4.73 -0.21
C LEU A 261 12.10 -3.88 -0.06
N ARG A 262 12.28 -2.69 0.50
CA ARG A 262 11.23 -1.70 0.68
C ARG A 262 11.62 -0.43 -0.05
N GLY A 263 10.72 0.10 -0.86
CA GLY A 263 10.88 1.47 -1.37
C GLY A 263 9.80 2.37 -0.79
N ASP A 264 10.01 3.68 -0.73
CA ASP A 264 9.25 4.66 0.05
C ASP A 264 8.83 5.88 -0.80
N GLU A 265 7.53 6.21 -0.80
CA GLU A 265 6.92 7.41 -1.39
C GLU A 265 7.47 7.89 -2.78
N PRO A 266 7.70 7.04 -3.80
CA PRO A 266 8.06 7.54 -5.12
C PRO A 266 6.90 8.39 -5.67
N GLY A 267 7.17 9.52 -6.30
CA GLY A 267 6.10 10.40 -6.76
C GLY A 267 6.58 11.61 -7.55
N PHE A 268 5.68 12.21 -8.33
CA PHE A 268 6.00 13.37 -9.18
C PHE A 268 5.50 14.69 -8.60
N GLN A 269 6.41 15.67 -8.45
CA GLN A 269 6.06 17.03 -8.00
C GLN A 269 5.73 18.01 -9.16
N TYR A 270 5.87 17.53 -10.40
CA TYR A 270 5.61 18.22 -11.65
C TYR A 270 4.88 17.29 -12.63
N THR A 271 4.31 17.82 -13.72
CA THR A 271 3.66 16.99 -14.74
C THR A 271 4.71 16.05 -15.37
N PRO A 272 4.57 14.71 -15.25
CA PRO A 272 5.61 13.77 -15.66
C PRO A 272 5.92 13.85 -17.15
N TRP A 273 7.18 13.68 -17.54
CA TRP A 273 7.60 13.56 -18.93
C TRP A 273 8.76 12.58 -19.08
N THR A 274 8.85 11.91 -20.24
CA THR A 274 10.01 11.08 -20.58
C THR A 274 10.23 11.07 -22.11
N PRO A 275 11.48 10.91 -22.58
CA PRO A 275 11.73 10.63 -23.98
C PRO A 275 10.91 9.43 -24.47
N GLY A 276 10.14 9.63 -25.54
CA GLY A 276 9.23 8.61 -26.08
C GLY A 276 7.77 8.71 -25.61
N MET A 277 7.44 9.65 -24.71
CA MET A 277 6.06 9.89 -24.24
C MET A 277 5.06 10.07 -25.41
N VAL A 278 5.40 10.85 -26.43
CA VAL A 278 4.50 11.10 -27.59
C VAL A 278 4.18 9.80 -28.34
N GLU A 279 5.16 8.93 -28.54
CA GLU A 279 4.97 7.68 -29.26
C GLU A 279 4.22 6.65 -28.40
N ALA A 280 4.60 6.55 -27.12
CA ALA A 280 3.90 5.77 -26.11
C ALA A 280 2.42 6.16 -26.01
N PHE A 281 2.13 7.46 -26.06
CA PHE A 281 0.78 8.00 -26.07
C PHE A 281 0.04 7.65 -27.35
N ARG A 282 0.62 7.94 -28.53
CA ARG A 282 -0.01 7.68 -29.83
C ARG A 282 -0.38 6.21 -30.00
N ARG A 283 0.50 5.31 -29.61
CA ARG A 283 0.24 3.85 -29.64
C ARG A 283 -1.00 3.49 -28.82
N ARG A 284 -1.08 3.99 -27.58
CA ARG A 284 -2.13 3.66 -26.61
C ARG A 284 -3.45 4.38 -26.85
N LYS A 285 -3.42 5.61 -27.34
CA LYS A 285 -4.60 6.49 -27.46
C LYS A 285 -5.07 6.71 -28.90
N GLY A 286 -4.19 6.48 -29.88
CA GLY A 286 -4.52 6.56 -31.30
C GLY A 286 -4.50 7.96 -31.90
N TYR A 287 -4.06 8.97 -31.15
CA TYR A 287 -3.95 10.34 -31.64
C TYR A 287 -2.68 11.04 -31.12
N ASP A 288 -2.38 12.22 -31.66
CA ASP A 288 -1.23 13.02 -31.25
C ASP A 288 -1.57 13.93 -30.07
N ILE A 289 -0.88 13.79 -28.94
CA ILE A 289 -1.11 14.60 -27.74
C ILE A 289 -0.51 16.01 -27.84
N ARG A 290 0.48 16.23 -28.72
CA ARG A 290 1.24 17.49 -28.79
C ARG A 290 0.38 18.75 -28.88
N PRO A 291 -0.75 18.78 -29.62
CA PRO A 291 -1.63 19.96 -29.64
C PRO A 291 -2.16 20.38 -28.27
N TYR A 292 -2.23 19.47 -27.29
CA TYR A 292 -2.78 19.76 -25.97
C TYR A 292 -1.70 20.05 -24.92
N LEU A 293 -0.44 19.68 -25.18
CA LEU A 293 0.63 19.73 -24.16
C LEU A 293 0.86 21.14 -23.60
N GLY A 294 0.65 22.20 -24.40
CA GLY A 294 0.76 23.58 -23.93
C GLY A 294 -0.21 23.91 -22.80
N ALA A 295 -1.41 23.35 -22.82
CA ALA A 295 -2.40 23.49 -21.73
C ALA A 295 -2.04 22.61 -20.53
N LEU A 296 -1.60 21.37 -20.77
CA LEU A 296 -1.25 20.40 -19.72
C LEU A 296 0.01 20.80 -18.92
N ALA A 297 0.93 21.54 -19.54
CA ALA A 297 2.15 22.03 -18.89
C ALA A 297 1.87 23.13 -17.83
N GLN A 298 0.68 23.73 -17.83
CA GLN A 298 0.35 24.86 -16.98
C GLN A 298 -0.28 24.40 -15.66
N ARG A 299 0.33 24.74 -14.52
CA ARG A 299 -0.12 24.28 -13.18
C ARG A 299 -1.54 24.72 -12.78
N ARG A 300 -2.13 25.73 -13.43
CA ARG A 300 -3.44 26.32 -13.08
C ARG A 300 -4.26 26.76 -14.30
N ALA A 301 -4.11 26.07 -15.43
CA ALA A 301 -4.92 26.39 -16.60
C ALA A 301 -6.40 26.03 -16.37
N VAL A 302 -7.29 26.92 -16.83
CA VAL A 302 -8.70 26.58 -17.02
C VAL A 302 -8.79 25.83 -18.34
N LEU A 303 -9.04 24.52 -18.26
CA LEU A 303 -9.05 23.63 -19.41
C LEU A 303 -10.44 23.62 -20.07
N THR A 304 -10.46 23.65 -21.40
CA THR A 304 -11.62 23.27 -22.23
C THR A 304 -12.00 21.80 -22.02
N ASP A 305 -13.17 21.35 -22.49
CA ASP A 305 -13.58 19.95 -22.34
C ASP A 305 -12.60 18.98 -23.02
N ASP A 306 -12.19 19.28 -24.25
CA ASP A 306 -11.21 18.50 -25.00
C ASP A 306 -9.86 18.42 -24.27
N GLU A 307 -9.40 19.53 -23.66
CA GLU A 307 -8.16 19.53 -22.89
C GLU A 307 -8.27 18.71 -21.60
N ARG A 308 -9.41 18.75 -20.91
CA ARG A 308 -9.63 17.88 -19.73
C ARG A 308 -9.62 16.41 -20.12
N ARG A 309 -10.25 16.06 -21.22
CA ARG A 309 -10.25 14.68 -21.75
C ARG A 309 -8.84 14.25 -22.20
N ALA A 310 -8.12 15.12 -22.92
CA ALA A 310 -6.74 14.85 -23.31
C ALA A 310 -5.80 14.74 -22.11
N LYS A 311 -6.03 15.54 -21.06
CA LYS A 311 -5.35 15.39 -19.77
C LYS A 311 -5.63 14.02 -19.14
N ALA A 312 -6.87 13.57 -19.11
CA ALA A 312 -7.19 12.24 -18.58
C ALA A 312 -6.51 11.11 -19.37
N ASP A 313 -6.46 11.21 -20.70
CA ASP A 313 -5.68 10.29 -21.53
C ASP A 313 -4.18 10.35 -21.23
N TYR A 314 -3.63 11.54 -20.95
CA TYR A 314 -2.23 11.71 -20.58
C TYR A 314 -1.92 11.07 -19.24
N TRP A 315 -2.82 11.26 -18.25
CA TRP A 315 -2.74 10.63 -16.93
C TRP A 315 -2.78 9.11 -17.00
N ASP A 316 -3.66 8.59 -17.84
CA ASP A 316 -3.74 7.16 -18.09
C ASP A 316 -2.41 6.61 -18.63
N VAL A 317 -1.80 7.28 -19.62
CA VAL A 317 -0.55 6.83 -20.26
C VAL A 317 0.66 6.91 -19.34
N TRP A 318 0.88 8.03 -18.65
CA TRP A 318 2.07 8.13 -17.80
C TRP A 318 1.98 7.23 -16.56
N SER A 319 0.78 7.07 -15.98
CA SER A 319 0.59 6.14 -14.85
C SER A 319 0.82 4.68 -15.26
N GLU A 320 0.50 4.30 -16.50
CA GLU A 320 0.89 2.98 -17.03
C GLU A 320 2.40 2.83 -17.21
N LEU A 321 3.08 3.86 -17.73
CA LEU A 321 4.54 3.83 -17.86
C LEU A 321 5.20 3.73 -16.48
N PHE A 322 4.68 4.44 -15.48
CA PHE A 322 5.20 4.39 -14.12
C PHE A 322 5.03 2.98 -13.52
N ARG A 323 3.82 2.40 -13.63
CA ARG A 323 3.56 0.99 -13.27
C ARG A 323 4.56 0.05 -13.93
N ASP A 324 4.68 0.10 -15.25
CA ASP A 324 5.43 -0.89 -16.03
C ASP A 324 6.94 -0.78 -15.80
N ASN A 325 7.46 0.45 -15.76
CA ASN A 325 8.89 0.69 -15.77
C ASN A 325 9.50 0.80 -14.37
N TYR A 326 8.72 1.13 -13.34
CA TYR A 326 9.20 1.22 -11.96
C TYR A 326 8.68 0.06 -11.11
N PHE A 327 7.40 0.08 -10.73
CA PHE A 327 6.82 -0.87 -9.76
C PHE A 327 6.94 -2.33 -10.23
N ALA A 328 6.47 -2.62 -11.45
CA ALA A 328 6.50 -3.97 -11.99
C ALA A 328 7.92 -4.48 -12.24
N ALA A 329 8.85 -3.58 -12.63
CA ALA A 329 10.24 -3.95 -12.87
C ALA A 329 10.97 -4.31 -11.57
N LEU A 330 10.77 -3.53 -10.50
CA LEU A 330 11.36 -3.80 -9.19
C LEU A 330 10.79 -5.06 -8.54
N ASP A 331 9.46 -5.23 -8.58
CA ASP A 331 8.82 -6.45 -8.08
C ASP A 331 9.28 -7.68 -8.86
N LYS A 332 9.31 -7.60 -10.19
CA LYS A 332 9.76 -8.71 -11.04
C LYS A 332 11.19 -9.14 -10.67
N TRP A 333 12.10 -8.18 -10.52
CA TRP A 333 13.48 -8.50 -10.13
C TRP A 333 13.51 -9.17 -8.75
N CYS A 334 12.77 -8.64 -7.76
CA CYS A 334 12.71 -9.24 -6.43
C CYS A 334 12.15 -10.67 -6.48
N SER A 335 11.04 -10.89 -7.20
CA SER A 335 10.40 -12.19 -7.34
C SER A 335 11.30 -13.23 -8.03
N ASP A 336 11.99 -12.84 -9.10
CA ASP A 336 12.97 -13.70 -9.81
C ASP A 336 14.14 -14.13 -8.91
N HIS A 337 14.37 -13.41 -7.80
CA HIS A 337 15.40 -13.68 -6.80
C HIS A 337 14.86 -14.13 -5.44
N HIS A 338 13.61 -14.59 -5.38
CA HIS A 338 12.96 -15.10 -4.16
C HIS A 338 12.84 -14.07 -3.03
N LEU A 339 12.73 -12.79 -3.38
CA LEU A 339 12.40 -11.70 -2.47
C LEU A 339 10.97 -11.21 -2.67
N GLU A 340 10.43 -10.54 -1.66
CA GLU A 340 9.30 -9.64 -1.80
C GLU A 340 9.77 -8.21 -2.07
N TYR A 341 8.98 -7.47 -2.86
CA TYR A 341 9.05 -6.02 -2.91
C TYR A 341 7.85 -5.43 -2.20
N SER A 342 8.10 -4.55 -1.25
CA SER A 342 7.08 -3.83 -0.49
C SER A 342 7.21 -2.34 -0.74
N ILE A 343 6.08 -1.65 -0.93
CA ILE A 343 6.08 -0.20 -1.18
C ILE A 343 4.69 0.40 -0.94
N HIS A 344 4.66 1.65 -0.52
CA HIS A 344 3.50 2.54 -0.59
C HIS A 344 3.88 3.81 -1.38
N ILE A 345 2.90 4.65 -1.69
CA ILE A 345 3.07 5.88 -2.49
C ILE A 345 2.73 7.11 -1.65
N GLU A 346 2.61 8.29 -2.26
CA GLU A 346 2.19 9.50 -1.52
C GLU A 346 0.66 9.60 -1.48
N HIS A 347 0.12 10.07 -0.35
CA HIS A 347 -1.25 10.58 -0.21
C HIS A 347 -2.38 9.54 -0.30
N GLU A 348 -2.23 8.31 0.18
CA GLU A 348 -3.28 7.28 0.16
C GLU A 348 -4.55 7.69 0.92
N GLU A 349 -4.43 8.59 1.89
CA GLU A 349 -5.52 9.23 2.61
C GLU A 349 -6.22 10.35 1.81
N ASP A 350 -5.57 10.90 0.77
CA ASP A 350 -6.03 12.03 -0.05
C ASP A 350 -5.93 11.72 -1.55
N ALA A 351 -6.89 10.94 -2.06
CA ALA A 351 -6.92 10.49 -3.44
C ALA A 351 -6.75 11.60 -4.51
N PRO A 352 -7.35 12.81 -4.38
CA PRO A 352 -7.05 13.92 -5.29
C PRO A 352 -5.56 14.28 -5.40
N ASN A 353 -4.83 14.27 -4.29
CA ASN A 353 -3.39 14.51 -4.29
C ASN A 353 -2.62 13.29 -4.81
N LEU A 354 -3.02 12.08 -4.44
CA LEU A 354 -2.44 10.84 -4.99
C LEU A 354 -2.57 10.80 -6.52
N VAL A 355 -3.74 11.08 -7.07
CA VAL A 355 -3.95 11.10 -8.53
C VAL A 355 -3.08 12.17 -9.21
N ARG A 356 -2.78 13.26 -8.52
CA ARG A 356 -1.89 14.30 -9.04
C ARG A 356 -0.42 13.84 -9.04
N VAL A 357 0.03 13.14 -8.01
CA VAL A 357 1.45 12.77 -7.78
C VAL A 357 1.81 11.41 -8.39
N ASP A 358 0.92 10.42 -8.27
CA ASP A 358 1.14 9.01 -8.60
C ASP A 358 0.18 8.45 -9.67
N GLY A 359 -0.87 9.20 -9.97
CA GLY A 359 -1.77 8.92 -11.08
C GLY A 359 -2.84 7.89 -10.73
N ASP A 360 -2.46 6.71 -10.24
CA ASP A 360 -3.39 5.63 -9.86
C ASP A 360 -2.74 4.61 -8.91
N PHE A 361 -3.30 4.50 -7.70
CA PHE A 361 -2.87 3.56 -6.67
C PHE A 361 -2.89 2.10 -7.14
N PHE A 362 -4.00 1.65 -7.73
CA PHE A 362 -4.16 0.25 -8.13
C PHE A 362 -3.33 -0.10 -9.35
N LYS A 363 -2.99 0.86 -10.21
CA LYS A 363 -1.97 0.61 -11.24
C LYS A 363 -0.61 0.38 -10.62
N ALA A 364 -0.14 1.27 -9.74
CA ALA A 364 1.15 1.13 -9.07
C ALA A 364 1.27 -0.20 -8.32
N MET A 365 0.24 -0.53 -7.53
CA MET A 365 0.24 -1.70 -6.64
C MET A 365 -0.08 -3.04 -7.33
N ARG A 366 -0.39 -3.04 -8.63
CA ARG A 366 -0.89 -4.25 -9.31
C ARG A 366 0.09 -5.40 -9.34
N GLN A 367 1.35 -5.07 -9.60
CA GLN A 367 2.41 -6.06 -9.68
C GLN A 367 3.17 -6.20 -8.37
N VAL A 368 3.10 -5.23 -7.45
CA VAL A 368 3.82 -5.26 -6.18
C VAL A 368 3.43 -6.50 -5.36
N GLY A 369 4.42 -7.22 -4.84
CA GLY A 369 4.25 -8.43 -4.02
C GLY A 369 3.59 -8.14 -2.68
N VAL A 370 3.98 -7.04 -2.04
CA VAL A 370 3.40 -6.54 -0.78
C VAL A 370 2.95 -5.09 -0.96
N PRO A 371 1.71 -4.85 -1.44
CA PRO A 371 1.19 -3.49 -1.56
C PRO A 371 1.00 -2.83 -0.19
N GLY A 372 1.33 -1.55 -0.09
CA GLY A 372 1.33 -0.80 1.16
C GLY A 372 0.51 0.49 1.14
N VAL A 373 0.30 1.00 2.34
CA VAL A 373 -0.09 2.39 2.67
C VAL A 373 0.82 2.87 3.80
N ASP A 374 0.76 4.14 4.15
CA ASP A 374 1.31 4.66 5.38
C ASP A 374 0.23 5.29 6.28
N ALA A 375 0.46 5.19 7.59
CA ALA A 375 -0.32 5.85 8.62
C ALA A 375 0.66 6.68 9.43
N ILE A 376 0.80 7.94 9.00
CA ILE A 376 1.75 8.92 9.52
C ILE A 376 1.01 10.21 9.91
N TRP A 377 1.68 11.18 10.51
CA TRP A 377 1.10 12.51 10.82
C TRP A 377 -0.26 12.51 11.56
N SER A 378 -0.56 11.46 12.32
CA SER A 378 -1.86 11.28 12.98
C SER A 378 -3.05 11.24 12.00
N GLN A 379 -2.85 10.81 10.73
CA GLN A 379 -3.91 10.55 9.73
C GLN A 379 -4.92 9.47 10.14
N ILE A 380 -4.53 8.66 11.13
CA ILE A 380 -5.42 7.73 11.83
C ILE A 380 -5.38 8.08 13.31
N TRP A 381 -6.52 8.49 13.85
CA TRP A 381 -6.72 8.84 15.25
C TRP A 381 -8.16 8.59 15.68
N MET A 382 -8.42 8.54 17.00
CA MET A 382 -9.72 8.16 17.56
C MET A 382 -10.86 9.14 17.24
N ASP A 383 -10.56 10.35 16.79
CA ASP A 383 -11.53 11.43 16.53
C ASP A 383 -11.94 11.57 15.05
N HIS A 384 -11.32 10.83 14.14
CA HIS A 384 -11.72 10.79 12.73
C HIS A 384 -11.69 9.37 12.18
N GLU A 385 -12.50 9.12 11.15
CA GLU A 385 -12.57 7.82 10.50
C GLU A 385 -11.74 7.85 9.23
N ALA A 386 -10.79 6.92 9.13
CA ALA A 386 -9.85 6.80 8.02
C ALA A 386 -9.87 5.36 7.48
N ASP A 387 -10.43 5.18 6.28
CA ASP A 387 -10.62 3.85 5.68
C ASP A 387 -9.60 3.53 4.58
N PHE A 388 -8.62 4.42 4.32
CA PHE A 388 -7.57 4.21 3.33
C PHE A 388 -6.72 2.94 3.51
N PRO A 389 -6.58 2.30 4.70
CA PRO A 389 -5.95 0.97 4.77
C PRO A 389 -6.65 -0.11 3.93
N LYS A 390 -7.92 0.12 3.56
CA LYS A 390 -8.63 -0.72 2.58
C LYS A 390 -7.98 -0.68 1.20
N LEU A 391 -7.20 0.35 0.83
CA LEU A 391 -6.51 0.42 -0.47
C LEU A 391 -5.49 -0.73 -0.59
N ALA A 392 -4.55 -0.85 0.36
CA ALA A 392 -3.56 -1.93 0.35
C ALA A 392 -4.19 -3.32 0.47
N SER A 393 -5.17 -3.51 1.36
CA SER A 393 -5.83 -4.81 1.49
C SER A 393 -6.62 -5.18 0.24
N SER A 394 -7.30 -4.23 -0.40
CA SER A 394 -8.00 -4.46 -1.67
C SER A 394 -7.03 -4.79 -2.79
N ALA A 395 -5.88 -4.10 -2.90
CA ALA A 395 -4.86 -4.44 -3.89
C ALA A 395 -4.32 -5.86 -3.67
N ALA A 396 -4.04 -6.23 -2.42
CA ALA A 396 -3.59 -7.59 -2.09
C ALA A 396 -4.64 -8.63 -2.49
N HIS A 397 -5.92 -8.41 -2.17
CA HIS A 397 -7.02 -9.31 -2.49
C HIS A 397 -7.23 -9.45 -4.01
N LEU A 398 -7.31 -8.32 -4.72
CA LEU A 398 -7.54 -8.27 -6.16
C LEU A 398 -6.45 -9.03 -6.93
N PHE A 399 -5.19 -8.87 -6.52
CA PHE A 399 -4.02 -9.38 -7.23
C PHE A 399 -3.44 -10.67 -6.63
N GLY A 400 -4.15 -11.28 -5.67
CA GLY A 400 -3.80 -12.61 -5.15
C GLY A 400 -2.53 -12.61 -4.28
N ARG A 401 -2.28 -11.50 -3.57
CA ARG A 401 -1.16 -11.37 -2.63
C ARG A 401 -1.61 -11.71 -1.21
N PRO A 402 -0.79 -12.40 -0.41
CA PRO A 402 -1.15 -12.77 0.96
C PRO A 402 -1.05 -11.61 1.95
N ARG A 403 -0.25 -10.57 1.62
CA ARG A 403 0.11 -9.51 2.56
C ARG A 403 -0.28 -8.12 2.08
N ALA A 404 -0.68 -7.28 3.01
CA ALA A 404 -0.91 -5.85 2.85
C ALA A 404 -0.18 -5.10 3.97
N LEU A 405 0.71 -4.18 3.59
CA LEU A 405 1.59 -3.44 4.49
C LEU A 405 0.94 -2.15 5.00
N THR A 406 1.23 -1.78 6.24
CA THR A 406 1.26 -0.39 6.70
C THR A 406 2.64 0.00 7.22
N GLU A 407 3.16 1.16 6.82
CA GLU A 407 4.12 1.92 7.62
C GLU A 407 3.37 2.73 8.68
N SER A 408 3.70 2.58 9.97
CA SER A 408 2.97 3.25 11.05
C SER A 408 3.87 4.06 11.98
N PHE A 409 3.32 5.16 12.48
CA PHE A 409 3.86 6.02 13.55
C PHE A 409 4.97 6.99 13.18
N ALA A 410 5.28 7.15 11.89
CA ALA A 410 6.16 8.24 11.47
C ALA A 410 5.47 9.60 11.72
N ALA A 411 6.23 10.55 12.26
CA ALA A 411 5.80 11.94 12.49
C ALA A 411 4.50 12.16 13.29
N TYR A 412 4.02 11.17 14.06
CA TYR A 412 2.83 11.32 14.90
C TYR A 412 2.98 12.46 15.93
N ARG A 413 2.01 13.36 15.94
CA ARG A 413 1.94 14.50 16.87
C ARG A 413 0.47 14.71 17.30
N PRO A 414 0.12 14.54 18.58
CA PRO A 414 0.97 14.06 19.68
C PRO A 414 1.44 12.60 19.46
N THR A 415 2.54 12.22 20.11
CA THR A 415 2.98 10.81 20.13
C THR A 415 1.95 9.96 20.87
N PRO A 416 1.52 8.81 20.33
CA PRO A 416 0.56 7.94 21.02
C PRO A 416 1.19 7.28 22.26
N ASN A 417 0.36 6.99 23.26
CA ASN A 417 0.68 6.02 24.30
C ASN A 417 0.41 4.58 23.81
N VAL A 418 0.68 3.57 24.64
CA VAL A 418 0.52 2.15 24.28
C VAL A 418 -0.92 1.79 23.87
N GLU A 419 -1.93 2.27 24.61
CA GLU A 419 -3.34 2.00 24.29
C GLU A 419 -3.77 2.64 22.97
N GLN A 420 -3.36 3.89 22.73
CA GLN A 420 -3.63 4.61 21.49
C GLN A 420 -2.93 3.95 20.29
N ALA A 421 -1.67 3.54 20.47
CA ALA A 421 -0.94 2.82 19.44
C ALA A 421 -1.61 1.48 19.11
N LYS A 422 -2.10 0.74 20.12
CA LYS A 422 -2.89 -0.47 19.90
C LYS A 422 -4.16 -0.17 19.09
N TRP A 423 -4.91 0.87 19.46
CA TRP A 423 -6.11 1.30 18.72
C TRP A 423 -5.79 1.60 17.25
N ILE A 424 -4.71 2.33 16.96
CA ILE A 424 -4.29 2.68 15.60
C ILE A 424 -3.94 1.42 14.79
N LEU A 425 -3.26 0.44 15.39
CA LEU A 425 -2.95 -0.82 14.69
C LEU A 425 -4.20 -1.67 14.46
N ASP A 426 -5.08 -1.79 15.45
CA ASP A 426 -6.32 -2.58 15.33
C ASP A 426 -7.28 -1.98 14.29
N HIS A 427 -7.35 -0.64 14.22
CA HIS A 427 -8.10 0.10 13.21
C HIS A 427 -7.66 -0.27 11.80
N GLN A 428 -6.36 -0.45 11.59
CA GLN A 428 -5.80 -0.86 10.30
C GLN A 428 -6.00 -2.36 10.04
N MET A 429 -5.80 -3.21 11.05
CA MET A 429 -5.96 -4.67 10.91
C MET A 429 -7.40 -5.07 10.59
N VAL A 430 -8.41 -4.42 11.16
CA VAL A 430 -9.82 -4.70 10.84
C VAL A 430 -10.21 -4.24 9.43
N ARG A 431 -9.37 -3.41 8.80
CA ARG A 431 -9.46 -3.03 7.38
C ARG A 431 -8.57 -3.91 6.48
N GLY A 432 -8.04 -5.01 7.00
CA GLY A 432 -7.35 -6.04 6.22
C GLY A 432 -5.83 -5.88 6.14
N ILE A 433 -5.23 -4.92 6.85
CA ILE A 433 -3.77 -4.88 7.02
C ILE A 433 -3.32 -6.11 7.82
N ASN A 434 -2.27 -6.77 7.36
CA ASN A 434 -1.72 -7.97 8.01
C ASN A 434 -0.19 -8.04 7.92
N LEU A 435 0.48 -6.94 7.58
CA LEU A 435 1.90 -6.71 7.79
C LEU A 435 2.06 -5.28 8.32
N ILE A 436 2.68 -5.15 9.49
CA ILE A 436 2.85 -3.88 10.18
C ILE A 436 4.34 -3.55 10.23
N GLU A 437 4.68 -2.33 9.87
CA GLU A 437 5.99 -1.73 10.04
C GLU A 437 5.89 -0.58 11.06
N ILE A 438 6.71 -0.62 12.11
CA ILE A 438 6.72 0.38 13.18
C ILE A 438 7.93 1.30 13.04
N MET A 439 7.65 2.58 12.86
CA MET A 439 8.65 3.66 12.87
C MET A 439 8.91 4.13 14.32
N PHE A 440 10.14 4.22 14.80
CA PHE A 440 11.44 4.02 14.17
C PHE A 440 12.48 3.81 15.28
N MET A 441 13.27 2.75 15.28
CA MET A 441 14.36 2.58 16.24
C MET A 441 15.67 3.10 15.63
N ARG A 442 16.34 4.03 16.32
CA ARG A 442 17.73 4.37 15.97
C ARG A 442 18.67 3.30 16.46
N ALA A 443 19.70 3.00 15.68
CA ALA A 443 20.80 2.16 16.15
C ALA A 443 21.41 2.73 17.42
N SER A 444 21.84 1.85 18.32
CA SER A 444 22.40 2.23 19.63
C SER A 444 23.85 2.76 19.56
N SER A 445 24.30 3.14 18.37
CA SER A 445 25.59 3.78 18.13
C SER A 445 25.73 5.09 18.92
N PRO A 446 26.92 5.41 19.49
CA PRO A 446 27.12 6.65 20.22
C PRO A 446 26.90 7.88 19.33
N ARG A 447 26.15 8.90 19.82
CA ARG A 447 26.00 10.17 19.08
C ARG A 447 27.36 10.87 18.90
N PRO A 448 27.59 11.52 17.74
CA PRO A 448 28.74 12.40 17.53
C PRO A 448 28.76 13.53 18.57
N PRO A 449 29.93 14.00 19.01
CA PRO A 449 30.04 15.09 19.98
C PRO A 449 29.29 16.37 19.58
N SER A 450 29.25 16.70 18.29
CA SER A 450 28.54 17.87 17.74
C SER A 450 27.01 17.83 17.88
N GLU A 451 26.45 16.67 18.22
CA GLU A 451 25.01 16.46 18.40
C GLU A 451 24.63 16.15 19.86
N ARG A 452 25.60 16.23 20.78
CA ARG A 452 25.33 16.12 22.22
C ARG A 452 24.87 17.49 22.71
N ALA A 453 23.68 17.55 23.32
CA ALA A 453 23.22 18.80 23.91
C ALA A 453 24.08 19.14 25.14
N PRO A 454 24.41 20.42 25.42
CA PRO A 454 25.25 20.80 26.56
C PRO A 454 24.76 20.31 27.94
N ALA A 455 23.46 20.03 28.07
CA ALA A 455 22.86 19.50 29.30
C ALA A 455 23.11 17.99 29.53
N GLU A 456 23.39 17.22 28.47
CA GLU A 456 23.67 15.78 28.56
C GLU A 456 25.08 15.51 29.12
N GLU A 457 26.04 16.40 28.85
CA GLU A 457 27.42 16.31 29.37
C GLU A 457 27.50 16.54 30.88
N ALA A 458 26.58 17.34 31.44
CA ALA A 458 26.57 17.69 32.87
C ALA A 458 25.83 16.67 33.75
N THR A 459 24.92 15.87 33.19
CA THR A 459 24.00 15.01 33.97
C THR A 459 24.13 13.52 33.69
N GLY A 460 24.83 13.12 32.61
CA GLY A 460 24.96 11.71 32.23
C GLY A 460 23.64 11.03 31.83
N GLN A 461 22.54 11.79 31.71
CA GLN A 461 21.24 11.29 31.28
C GLN A 461 20.75 12.02 30.01
N PRO A 462 20.32 11.27 28.98
CA PRO A 462 19.79 11.85 27.74
C PRO A 462 18.43 12.53 27.97
N ARG A 463 18.25 13.73 27.39
CA ARG A 463 16.97 14.46 27.43
C ARG A 463 16.03 13.90 26.35
N ALA A 464 14.76 13.72 26.69
CA ALA A 464 13.72 13.25 25.78
C ALA A 464 13.58 14.18 24.56
N GLY A 465 13.88 13.64 23.37
CA GLY A 465 13.76 14.36 22.10
C GLY A 465 14.91 14.05 21.14
N GLY A 466 14.89 12.84 20.55
CA GLY A 466 15.73 12.53 19.38
C GLY A 466 17.01 11.74 19.68
N GLY A 467 16.89 10.56 20.30
CA GLY A 467 17.95 9.56 20.51
C GLY A 467 17.77 8.86 21.85
N PRO A 468 18.59 7.84 22.16
CA PRO A 468 18.29 6.82 23.17
C PRO A 468 18.12 7.49 24.54
N GLY A 469 16.88 7.59 25.04
CA GLY A 469 16.55 8.37 26.24
C GLY A 469 15.11 8.86 26.37
N GLY A 470 14.29 8.82 25.32
CA GLY A 470 12.83 8.84 25.46
C GLY A 470 12.31 7.47 25.06
N THR A 471 11.82 6.67 26.01
CA THR A 471 11.30 5.33 25.72
C THR A 471 10.17 5.47 24.73
N ARG A 472 10.44 5.18 23.46
CA ARG A 472 9.41 5.12 22.42
C ARG A 472 8.39 4.11 22.93
N PHE A 473 7.10 4.45 22.89
CA PHE A 473 6.04 3.64 23.47
C PHE A 473 6.15 2.16 23.05
N PHE A 474 6.66 1.89 21.84
CA PHE A 474 6.85 0.55 21.30
C PHE A 474 8.04 -0.25 21.84
N MET A 475 8.97 0.39 22.57
CA MET A 475 10.07 -0.25 23.30
C MET A 475 9.78 -0.32 24.82
N GLN A 476 8.57 0.02 25.25
CA GLN A 476 8.14 -0.16 26.64
C GLN A 476 7.69 -1.62 26.84
N PRO A 477 7.94 -2.24 28.00
CA PRO A 477 7.47 -3.61 28.29
C PRO A 477 5.96 -3.79 28.08
N GLU A 478 5.17 -2.76 28.35
CA GLU A 478 3.72 -2.71 28.19
C GLU A 478 3.27 -2.84 26.73
N PHE A 479 4.16 -2.57 25.76
CA PHE A 479 3.87 -2.74 24.34
C PHE A 479 4.17 -4.16 23.83
N MET A 480 4.92 -4.98 24.59
CA MET A 480 5.22 -6.36 24.17
C MET A 480 3.95 -7.20 23.93
N PRO A 481 2.89 -7.13 24.75
CA PRO A 481 1.61 -7.79 24.46
C PRO A 481 0.97 -7.32 23.13
N VAL A 482 1.16 -6.04 22.76
CA VAL A 482 0.66 -5.50 21.48
C VAL A 482 1.41 -6.15 20.31
N VAL A 483 2.74 -6.24 20.38
CA VAL A 483 3.57 -6.91 19.35
C VAL A 483 3.23 -8.40 19.25
N GLN A 484 3.09 -9.09 20.37
CA GLN A 484 2.71 -10.51 20.41
C GLN A 484 1.34 -10.74 19.76
N SER A 485 0.37 -9.89 20.08
CA SER A 485 -0.96 -9.92 19.46
C SER A 485 -0.90 -9.63 17.97
N ALA A 486 -0.18 -8.58 17.56
CA ALA A 486 -0.01 -8.21 16.16
C ALA A 486 0.66 -9.34 15.36
N ASN A 487 1.67 -10.04 15.90
CA ASN A 487 2.31 -11.18 15.24
C ASN A 487 1.31 -12.32 14.95
N ARG A 488 0.47 -12.68 15.95
CA ARG A 488 -0.51 -13.77 15.80
C ARG A 488 -1.66 -13.38 14.87
N ILE A 489 -2.20 -12.18 15.03
CA ILE A 489 -3.28 -11.66 14.18
C ILE A 489 -2.78 -11.53 12.73
N SER A 490 -1.62 -10.92 12.51
CA SER A 490 -1.01 -10.79 11.16
C SER A 490 -0.81 -12.15 10.49
N CYS A 491 -0.32 -13.15 11.24
CA CYS A 491 -0.17 -14.51 10.72
C CYS A 491 -1.51 -15.12 10.30
N LEU A 492 -2.52 -15.06 11.17
CA LEU A 492 -3.85 -15.61 10.90
C LEU A 492 -4.57 -14.89 9.76
N LEU A 493 -4.50 -13.55 9.73
CA LEU A 493 -5.10 -12.72 8.68
C LEU A 493 -4.39 -12.82 7.33
N ALA A 494 -3.21 -13.43 7.26
CA ALA A 494 -2.55 -13.79 6.00
C ALA A 494 -2.98 -15.17 5.47
N GLN A 495 -3.66 -15.99 6.28
CA GLN A 495 -4.10 -17.33 5.87
C GLN A 495 -5.47 -17.29 5.19
N GLY A 496 -5.71 -18.28 4.33
CA GLY A 496 -6.99 -18.45 3.65
C GLY A 496 -7.29 -17.32 2.66
N ARG A 497 -8.52 -17.31 2.18
CA ARG A 497 -9.00 -16.30 1.24
C ARG A 497 -9.80 -15.20 1.95
N PRO A 498 -9.74 -13.95 1.47
CA PRO A 498 -10.66 -12.90 1.89
C PRO A 498 -12.11 -13.27 1.57
N ALA A 499 -13.07 -12.74 2.34
CA ALA A 499 -14.47 -13.13 2.26
C ALA A 499 -15.46 -12.01 1.89
N ALA A 500 -14.99 -10.77 1.70
CA ALA A 500 -15.88 -9.66 1.34
C ALA A 500 -16.64 -9.96 0.04
N LYS A 501 -17.95 -9.72 0.05
CA LYS A 501 -18.88 -10.04 -1.05
C LYS A 501 -19.21 -8.84 -1.94
N ILE A 502 -18.73 -7.66 -1.57
CA ILE A 502 -19.04 -6.38 -2.22
C ILE A 502 -17.74 -5.82 -2.80
N GLY A 503 -17.75 -5.47 -4.08
CA GLY A 503 -16.74 -4.61 -4.69
C GLY A 503 -17.24 -3.17 -4.72
N LEU A 504 -16.50 -2.22 -4.17
CA LEU A 504 -16.77 -0.79 -4.27
C LEU A 504 -15.86 -0.19 -5.34
N TYR A 505 -16.42 0.27 -6.46
CA TYR A 505 -15.64 0.81 -7.56
C TYR A 505 -14.85 2.05 -7.11
N TYR A 506 -13.52 2.05 -7.35
CA TYR A 506 -12.64 3.16 -7.01
C TYR A 506 -12.47 4.10 -8.21
N PRO A 507 -12.96 5.35 -8.16
CA PRO A 507 -13.28 6.12 -9.36
C PRO A 507 -12.13 6.99 -9.91
N THR A 508 -10.92 6.43 -10.01
CA THR A 508 -9.72 7.15 -10.50
C THR A 508 -9.93 7.80 -11.87
N THR A 509 -10.62 7.12 -12.79
CA THR A 509 -10.89 7.62 -14.15
C THR A 509 -11.75 8.89 -14.15
N SER A 510 -12.68 9.02 -13.21
CA SER A 510 -13.47 10.24 -13.00
C SER A 510 -12.59 11.35 -12.40
N MET A 511 -11.70 11.02 -11.47
CA MET A 511 -10.75 12.00 -10.90
C MET A 511 -9.78 12.55 -11.95
N TRP A 512 -9.35 11.74 -12.93
CA TRP A 512 -8.54 12.22 -14.06
C TRP A 512 -9.25 13.29 -14.91
N LEU A 513 -10.58 13.23 -15.02
CA LEU A 513 -11.40 14.26 -15.67
C LEU A 513 -11.63 15.50 -14.80
N GLY A 514 -11.17 15.50 -13.54
CA GLY A 514 -11.38 16.57 -12.57
C GLY A 514 -12.66 16.44 -11.75
N ASP A 515 -13.29 15.26 -11.73
CA ASP A 515 -14.46 14.98 -10.90
C ASP A 515 -14.04 14.66 -9.45
N HIS A 516 -13.88 15.71 -8.65
CA HIS A 516 -13.52 15.58 -7.24
C HIS A 516 -14.67 15.03 -6.36
N ASP A 517 -15.92 15.18 -6.79
CA ASP A 517 -17.09 14.67 -6.06
C ASP A 517 -17.09 13.14 -6.02
N ALA A 518 -16.51 12.48 -7.02
CA ALA A 518 -16.37 11.03 -7.06
C ALA A 518 -15.55 10.49 -5.87
N ASN A 519 -14.51 11.22 -5.45
CA ASN A 519 -13.73 10.86 -4.25
C ASN A 519 -14.57 10.97 -2.98
N ALA A 520 -15.26 12.09 -2.79
CA ALA A 520 -16.10 12.29 -1.61
C ALA A 520 -17.20 11.22 -1.51
N SER A 521 -17.82 10.87 -2.66
CA SER A 521 -18.85 9.84 -2.73
C SER A 521 -18.32 8.46 -2.33
N VAL A 522 -17.16 8.04 -2.87
CA VAL A 522 -16.61 6.69 -2.56
C VAL A 522 -16.23 6.55 -1.09
N LEU A 523 -15.66 7.59 -0.47
CA LEU A 523 -15.29 7.58 0.95
C LEU A 523 -16.52 7.50 1.87
N VAL A 524 -17.59 8.24 1.55
CA VAL A 524 -18.84 8.19 2.31
C VAL A 524 -19.48 6.80 2.24
N ILE A 525 -19.48 6.17 1.05
CA ILE A 525 -20.04 4.83 0.87
C ILE A 525 -19.23 3.79 1.62
N ALA A 526 -17.89 3.83 1.52
CA ALA A 526 -16.98 2.95 2.26
C ALA A 526 -17.27 2.96 3.77
N LYS A 527 -17.33 4.16 4.35
CA LYS A 527 -17.65 4.38 5.76
C LYS A 527 -18.99 3.77 6.15
N LYS A 528 -20.03 4.00 5.35
CA LYS A 528 -21.39 3.50 5.63
C LYS A 528 -21.48 1.98 5.51
N LEU A 529 -20.77 1.37 4.56
CA LEU A 529 -20.69 -0.09 4.42
C LEU A 529 -20.06 -0.71 5.68
N LEU A 530 -18.90 -0.20 6.12
CA LEU A 530 -18.22 -0.71 7.32
C LEU A 530 -19.04 -0.48 8.60
N ALA A 531 -19.76 0.65 8.71
CA ALA A 531 -20.66 0.91 9.83
C ALA A 531 -21.87 -0.05 9.88
N ALA A 532 -22.26 -0.63 8.74
CA ALA A 532 -23.33 -1.60 8.63
C ALA A 532 -22.84 -3.06 8.64
N GLN A 533 -21.58 -3.30 9.07
CA GLN A 533 -20.92 -4.61 9.04
C GLN A 533 -20.96 -5.27 7.65
N ARG A 534 -20.82 -4.44 6.60
CA ARG A 534 -20.68 -4.87 5.21
C ARG A 534 -19.25 -4.66 4.76
N ASP A 535 -18.43 -5.69 4.88
CA ASP A 535 -17.06 -5.62 4.35
C ASP A 535 -17.09 -5.56 2.81
N PHE A 536 -16.10 -4.89 2.24
CA PHE A 536 -15.98 -4.64 0.80
C PHE A 536 -14.51 -4.62 0.39
N ASP A 537 -14.19 -4.77 -0.88
CA ASP A 537 -12.90 -4.30 -1.40
C ASP A 537 -13.11 -3.17 -2.39
N PHE A 538 -12.18 -2.23 -2.43
CA PHE A 538 -12.09 -1.32 -3.55
C PHE A 538 -11.76 -2.11 -4.83
N VAL A 539 -12.45 -1.80 -5.92
CA VAL A 539 -12.26 -2.45 -7.22
C VAL A 539 -11.91 -1.39 -8.26
N ASP A 540 -10.72 -1.50 -8.85
CA ASP A 540 -10.26 -0.57 -9.87
C ASP A 540 -10.80 -0.89 -11.28
N GLU A 541 -10.66 0.07 -12.19
CA GLU A 541 -11.11 -0.03 -13.59
C GLU A 541 -10.58 -1.29 -14.30
N GLN A 542 -9.29 -1.60 -14.16
CA GLN A 542 -8.68 -2.74 -14.84
C GLN A 542 -9.03 -4.06 -14.14
N ALA A 543 -9.21 -4.04 -12.81
CA ALA A 543 -9.71 -5.22 -12.09
C ALA A 543 -11.09 -5.63 -12.61
N LEU A 544 -12.00 -4.65 -12.72
CA LEU A 544 -13.34 -4.85 -13.26
C LEU A 544 -13.33 -5.24 -14.74
N GLY A 545 -12.54 -4.53 -15.55
CA GLY A 545 -12.47 -4.70 -17.00
C GLY A 545 -11.78 -5.98 -17.48
N SER A 546 -10.80 -6.50 -16.74
CA SER A 546 -9.98 -7.63 -17.23
C SER A 546 -9.43 -8.62 -16.21
N VAL A 547 -9.19 -8.23 -14.95
CA VAL A 547 -8.51 -9.13 -13.99
C VAL A 547 -9.49 -10.13 -13.40
N MET A 548 -10.65 -9.66 -12.93
CA MET A 548 -11.64 -10.53 -12.32
C MET A 548 -12.28 -11.45 -13.38
N LYS A 549 -12.65 -12.66 -12.99
CA LYS A 549 -13.37 -13.60 -13.85
C LYS A 549 -14.85 -13.60 -13.49
N LEU A 550 -15.73 -13.56 -14.49
CA LEU A 550 -17.15 -13.76 -14.26
C LEU A 550 -17.44 -15.26 -14.19
N GLU A 551 -17.70 -15.77 -13.00
CA GLU A 551 -17.93 -17.20 -12.76
C GLU A 551 -19.19 -17.39 -11.91
N ARG A 552 -20.15 -18.16 -12.42
CA ARG A 552 -21.40 -18.53 -11.70
C ARG A 552 -22.14 -17.32 -11.10
N GLY A 553 -22.24 -16.22 -11.87
CA GLY A 553 -22.91 -15.00 -11.43
C GLY A 553 -22.13 -14.15 -10.43
N LYS A 554 -20.83 -14.41 -10.25
CA LYS A 554 -19.93 -13.68 -9.34
C LYS A 554 -18.69 -13.17 -10.07
N PHE A 555 -18.15 -12.03 -9.65
CA PHE A 555 -16.80 -11.64 -10.06
C PHE A 555 -15.77 -12.23 -9.12
N VAL A 556 -14.86 -13.06 -9.63
CA VAL A 556 -13.83 -13.74 -8.85
C VAL A 556 -12.47 -13.10 -9.12
N ASN A 557 -11.78 -12.63 -8.08
CA ASN A 557 -10.45 -12.01 -8.20
C ASN A 557 -9.31 -13.05 -8.12
N LEU A 558 -8.04 -12.61 -8.16
CA LEU A 558 -6.90 -13.53 -8.17
C LEU A 558 -6.64 -14.23 -6.82
N SER A 559 -7.23 -13.74 -5.71
CA SER A 559 -7.22 -14.46 -4.44
C SER A 559 -8.27 -15.59 -4.34
N GLY A 560 -9.15 -15.71 -5.34
CA GLY A 560 -10.29 -16.64 -5.32
C GLY A 560 -11.48 -16.13 -4.48
N GLN A 561 -11.43 -14.88 -4.01
CA GLN A 561 -12.59 -14.20 -3.44
C GLN A 561 -13.60 -13.87 -4.54
N ALA A 562 -14.89 -13.89 -4.18
CA ALA A 562 -15.98 -13.73 -5.12
C ALA A 562 -16.95 -12.62 -4.68
N TYR A 563 -17.12 -11.61 -5.52
CA TYR A 563 -18.05 -10.50 -5.34
C TYR A 563 -19.42 -10.84 -5.94
N GLU A 564 -20.46 -10.63 -5.14
CA GLU A 564 -21.87 -10.82 -5.49
C GLU A 564 -22.56 -9.48 -5.82
N ALA A 565 -21.96 -8.37 -5.41
CA ALA A 565 -22.38 -7.03 -5.79
C ALA A 565 -21.19 -6.14 -6.15
N ILE A 566 -21.39 -5.27 -7.14
CA ILE A 566 -20.52 -4.13 -7.43
C ILE A 566 -21.31 -2.85 -7.18
N VAL A 567 -20.83 -2.05 -6.23
CA VAL A 567 -21.37 -0.73 -5.90
C VAL A 567 -20.50 0.32 -6.58
N LEU A 568 -21.12 1.20 -7.34
CA LEU A 568 -20.46 2.32 -7.98
C LEU A 568 -20.84 3.61 -7.24
N PRO A 569 -19.86 4.42 -6.81
CA PRO A 569 -20.11 5.75 -6.28
C PRO A 569 -20.61 6.68 -7.39
N SER A 570 -20.77 7.97 -7.06
CA SER A 570 -20.97 8.98 -8.09
C SER A 570 -19.76 9.01 -9.03
N ILE A 571 -20.00 8.81 -10.33
CA ILE A 571 -18.94 8.80 -11.36
C ILE A 571 -19.37 9.59 -12.58
N SER A 572 -18.39 10.14 -13.31
CA SER A 572 -18.62 10.85 -14.57
C SER A 572 -18.37 9.99 -15.79
N VAL A 573 -17.47 9.01 -15.67
CA VAL A 573 -17.02 8.15 -16.77
C VAL A 573 -16.77 6.73 -16.27
N ILE A 574 -16.95 5.75 -17.16
CA ILE A 574 -16.57 4.35 -16.99
C ILE A 574 -16.04 3.82 -18.34
N SER A 575 -15.16 2.82 -18.33
CA SER A 575 -14.78 2.20 -19.61
C SER A 575 -15.89 1.35 -20.20
N LYS A 576 -15.88 1.27 -21.52
CA LYS A 576 -16.78 0.44 -22.32
C LYS A 576 -16.68 -1.02 -21.89
N VAL A 577 -15.46 -1.53 -21.73
CA VAL A 577 -15.23 -2.91 -21.30
C VAL A 577 -15.76 -3.18 -19.89
N SER A 578 -15.56 -2.27 -18.95
CA SER A 578 -16.11 -2.42 -17.59
C SER A 578 -17.63 -2.35 -17.58
N LEU A 579 -18.22 -1.44 -18.35
CA LEU A 579 -19.68 -1.32 -18.47
C LEU A 579 -20.30 -2.58 -19.06
N GLU A 580 -19.76 -3.08 -20.17
CA GLU A 580 -20.21 -4.33 -20.81
C GLU A 580 -20.11 -5.52 -19.86
N ARG A 581 -19.05 -5.58 -19.06
CA ARG A 581 -18.86 -6.64 -18.06
C ARG A 581 -19.80 -6.50 -16.87
N LEU A 582 -20.11 -5.29 -16.41
CA LEU A 582 -21.14 -5.06 -15.39
C LEU A 582 -22.53 -5.49 -15.91
N MET A 583 -22.84 -5.22 -17.18
CA MET A 583 -24.08 -5.71 -17.80
C MET A 583 -24.12 -7.24 -17.84
N ALA A 584 -23.03 -7.90 -18.23
CA ALA A 584 -22.94 -9.35 -18.23
C ALA A 584 -23.06 -9.95 -16.82
N PHE A 585 -22.45 -9.30 -15.82
CA PHE A 585 -22.55 -9.67 -14.41
C PHE A 585 -23.98 -9.54 -13.89
N ALA A 586 -24.66 -8.44 -14.19
CA ALA A 586 -26.06 -8.24 -13.84
C ALA A 586 -26.97 -9.28 -14.50
N ALA A 587 -26.75 -9.58 -15.79
CA ALA A 587 -27.49 -10.61 -16.52
C ALA A 587 -27.27 -12.02 -15.93
N ALA A 588 -26.11 -12.28 -15.32
CA ALA A 588 -25.79 -13.52 -14.64
C ALA A 588 -26.30 -13.59 -13.17
N GLY A 589 -27.04 -12.57 -12.71
CA GLY A 589 -27.65 -12.52 -11.38
C GLY A 589 -26.87 -11.69 -10.34
N GLY A 590 -25.71 -11.17 -10.71
CA GLY A 590 -24.94 -10.24 -9.90
C GLY A 590 -25.68 -8.92 -9.66
N LYS A 591 -25.33 -8.20 -8.59
CA LYS A 591 -25.97 -6.92 -8.25
C LYS A 591 -25.09 -5.76 -8.66
N VAL A 592 -25.60 -4.87 -9.51
CA VAL A 592 -24.93 -3.62 -9.86
C VAL A 592 -25.77 -2.47 -9.32
N ILE A 593 -25.15 -1.64 -8.49
CA ILE A 593 -25.83 -0.56 -7.77
C ILE A 593 -25.05 0.74 -7.97
N PHE A 594 -25.67 1.72 -8.62
CA PHE A 594 -25.15 3.08 -8.71
C PHE A 594 -25.70 3.93 -7.56
N LEU A 595 -24.82 4.52 -6.76
CA LEU A 595 -25.17 5.40 -5.65
C LEU A 595 -24.82 6.85 -6.01
N GLY A 596 -25.85 7.64 -6.33
CA GLY A 596 -25.72 9.04 -6.73
C GLY A 596 -25.65 9.21 -8.24
N ARG A 597 -24.69 10.01 -8.73
CA ARG A 597 -24.58 10.34 -10.16
C ARG A 597 -24.08 9.13 -10.97
N THR A 598 -24.84 8.74 -11.98
CA THR A 598 -24.45 7.73 -12.96
C THR A 598 -23.51 8.30 -14.02
N PRO A 599 -22.65 7.48 -14.67
CA PRO A 599 -21.72 7.97 -15.68
C PRO A 599 -22.47 8.64 -16.83
N VAL A 600 -21.93 9.77 -17.30
CA VAL A 600 -22.43 10.49 -18.48
C VAL A 600 -21.60 10.16 -19.73
N LEU A 601 -20.38 9.69 -19.52
CA LEU A 601 -19.44 9.29 -20.56
C LEU A 601 -19.07 7.82 -20.45
N VAL A 602 -18.83 7.19 -21.60
CA VAL A 602 -18.19 5.88 -21.71
C VAL A 602 -16.94 6.06 -22.56
N ASN A 603 -15.77 5.80 -21.98
CA ASN A 603 -14.53 5.82 -22.74
C ASN A 603 -14.21 4.41 -23.26
N ASP A 604 -13.53 4.32 -24.39
CA ASP A 604 -12.92 3.08 -24.85
C ASP A 604 -11.40 3.27 -24.81
N LYS A 605 -10.76 3.43 -25.97
CA LYS A 605 -9.33 3.70 -26.06
C LYS A 605 -8.94 5.08 -25.51
N SER A 606 -9.82 6.07 -25.65
CA SER A 606 -9.51 7.48 -25.36
C SER A 606 -10.69 8.20 -24.68
N PHE A 607 -10.37 9.07 -23.72
CA PHE A 607 -11.32 10.01 -23.12
C PHE A 607 -11.73 11.11 -24.11
N LEU A 608 -10.83 11.53 -25.01
CA LEU A 608 -11.11 12.57 -26.01
C LEU A 608 -12.34 12.21 -26.86
N ASN A 609 -12.41 10.95 -27.29
CA ASN A 609 -13.51 10.42 -28.09
C ASN A 609 -14.55 9.67 -27.25
N ALA A 610 -14.64 9.91 -25.94
CA ALA A 610 -15.63 9.26 -25.10
C ALA A 610 -17.05 9.57 -25.56
N GLU A 611 -17.87 8.53 -25.63
CA GLU A 611 -19.25 8.59 -26.10
C GLU A 611 -20.20 8.84 -24.93
N LYS A 612 -21.45 9.21 -25.24
CA LYS A 612 -22.50 9.33 -24.22
C LYS A 612 -22.83 7.97 -23.63
N ALA A 613 -22.94 7.89 -22.31
CA ALA A 613 -23.32 6.64 -21.64
C ALA A 613 -24.73 6.15 -22.04
N PRO A 614 -24.92 4.83 -22.21
CA PRO A 614 -26.22 4.24 -22.52
C PRO A 614 -27.15 4.23 -21.28
N GLY A 615 -28.41 3.85 -21.48
CA GLY A 615 -29.37 3.68 -20.39
C GLY A 615 -29.00 2.55 -19.43
N LEU A 616 -29.13 2.80 -18.12
CA LEU A 616 -28.74 1.89 -17.04
C LEU A 616 -29.93 1.13 -16.41
N GLY A 617 -30.99 0.86 -17.19
CA GLY A 617 -32.20 0.18 -16.70
C GLY A 617 -32.01 -1.27 -16.23
N TRP A 618 -30.81 -1.84 -16.45
CA TRP A 618 -30.40 -3.17 -16.02
C TRP A 618 -29.73 -3.18 -14.63
N ALA A 619 -29.50 -2.01 -14.02
CA ALA A 619 -28.89 -1.85 -12.71
C ALA A 619 -29.81 -1.07 -11.76
N MET A 620 -29.58 -1.23 -10.45
CA MET A 620 -30.22 -0.38 -9.44
C MET A 620 -29.58 1.00 -9.45
N GLN A 621 -30.40 2.05 -9.36
CA GLN A 621 -29.95 3.43 -9.27
C GLN A 621 -30.60 4.07 -8.05
N GLU A 622 -29.79 4.52 -7.10
CA GLU A 622 -30.23 5.22 -5.90
C GLU A 622 -29.67 6.65 -5.95
N THR A 623 -30.50 7.59 -6.41
CA THR A 623 -30.08 8.97 -6.70
C THR A 623 -29.69 9.76 -5.46
N SER A 624 -30.10 9.33 -4.25
CA SER A 624 -29.68 9.97 -3.01
C SER A 624 -28.18 9.81 -2.71
N GLY A 625 -27.51 8.82 -3.32
CA GLY A 625 -26.12 8.47 -2.99
C GLY A 625 -25.95 7.78 -1.64
N ASP A 626 -27.05 7.33 -1.02
CA ASP A 626 -27.04 6.73 0.32
C ASP A 626 -27.30 5.21 0.30
N LEU A 627 -26.88 4.51 1.36
CA LEU A 627 -27.26 3.14 1.67
C LEU A 627 -28.66 3.12 2.28
N THR A 628 -29.68 3.39 1.46
CA THR A 628 -31.09 3.28 1.87
C THR A 628 -31.45 1.84 2.24
N SER A 629 -32.56 1.63 2.94
CA SER A 629 -33.02 0.28 3.28
C SER A 629 -33.25 -0.59 2.04
N ALA A 630 -33.64 0.02 0.90
CA ALA A 630 -33.75 -0.67 -0.38
C ALA A 630 -32.37 -1.12 -0.91
N VAL A 631 -31.35 -0.26 -0.81
CA VAL A 631 -29.97 -0.62 -1.18
C VAL A 631 -29.45 -1.74 -0.29
N LEU A 632 -29.60 -1.63 1.03
CA LEU A 632 -29.16 -2.65 1.99
C LEU A 632 -29.86 -4.01 1.76
N ALA A 633 -31.12 -3.99 1.34
CA ALA A 633 -31.87 -5.19 0.98
C ALA A 633 -31.45 -5.79 -0.37
N ALA A 634 -30.94 -4.96 -1.30
CA ALA A 634 -30.45 -5.40 -2.60
C ALA A 634 -29.03 -5.99 -2.54
N LEU A 635 -28.23 -5.60 -1.54
CA LEU A 635 -26.89 -6.14 -1.30
C LEU A 635 -26.94 -7.62 -0.87
N PRO A 636 -25.82 -8.37 -1.01
CA PRO A 636 -25.73 -9.76 -0.57
C PRO A 636 -26.08 -9.91 0.91
N ASN A 637 -26.47 -11.11 1.37
CA ASN A 637 -26.69 -11.32 2.80
C ASN A 637 -25.41 -11.07 3.62
N PRO A 638 -25.52 -10.41 4.79
CA PRO A 638 -24.37 -10.14 5.64
C PRO A 638 -23.80 -11.44 6.19
N ASP A 639 -22.48 -11.50 6.26
CA ASP A 639 -21.71 -12.52 6.98
C ASP A 639 -21.68 -12.25 8.48
N VAL A 640 -21.91 -11.00 8.90
CA VAL A 640 -22.00 -10.56 10.30
C VAL A 640 -23.30 -9.78 10.52
N VAL A 641 -24.15 -10.28 11.43
CA VAL A 641 -25.34 -9.55 11.92
C VAL A 641 -25.24 -9.36 13.42
N LEU A 642 -25.29 -8.11 13.87
CA LEU A 642 -25.36 -7.76 15.28
C LEU A 642 -26.81 -7.51 15.69
N SER A 643 -27.21 -7.99 16.86
CA SER A 643 -28.58 -7.85 17.37
C SER A 643 -28.97 -6.39 17.69
N VAL A 644 -27.98 -5.51 17.80
CA VAL A 644 -28.15 -4.06 17.98
C VAL A 644 -27.23 -3.31 17.01
N ALA A 645 -27.71 -2.20 16.46
CA ALA A 645 -26.94 -1.38 15.54
C ALA A 645 -25.70 -0.81 16.25
N THR A 646 -24.51 -1.21 15.78
CA THR A 646 -23.24 -0.88 16.44
C THR A 646 -22.21 -0.35 15.43
N PRO A 647 -22.36 0.90 14.94
CA PRO A 647 -21.58 1.39 13.80
C PRO A 647 -20.07 1.52 14.07
N LYS A 648 -19.66 1.58 15.34
CA LYS A 648 -18.26 1.61 15.77
C LYS A 648 -17.63 0.22 15.91
N VAL A 649 -18.40 -0.86 15.78
CA VAL A 649 -17.86 -2.22 15.72
C VAL A 649 -17.62 -2.58 14.26
N LYS A 650 -16.36 -2.80 13.91
CA LYS A 650 -15.96 -3.30 12.58
C LYS A 650 -15.67 -4.79 12.67
N ALA A 651 -15.83 -5.46 11.54
CA ALA A 651 -15.54 -6.89 11.42
C ALA A 651 -14.86 -7.16 10.09
N LEU A 652 -13.85 -8.03 10.12
CA LEU A 652 -13.17 -8.59 8.95
C LEU A 652 -13.41 -10.10 8.91
N HIS A 653 -13.75 -10.64 7.75
CA HIS A 653 -13.99 -12.08 7.55
C HIS A 653 -12.97 -12.69 6.58
N ARG A 654 -12.39 -13.83 6.96
CA ARG A 654 -11.58 -14.69 6.10
C ARG A 654 -12.10 -16.12 6.11
N LYS A 655 -11.92 -16.82 4.99
CA LYS A 655 -12.29 -18.23 4.84
C LYS A 655 -11.05 -19.10 4.72
N LEU A 656 -10.91 -20.02 5.66
CA LEU A 656 -9.97 -21.13 5.60
C LEU A 656 -10.59 -22.28 4.79
N LYS A 657 -9.85 -23.39 4.66
CA LYS A 657 -10.32 -24.57 3.91
C LYS A 657 -11.60 -25.17 4.49
N ASP A 658 -11.71 -25.19 5.81
CA ASP A 658 -12.78 -25.85 6.59
C ASP A 658 -13.25 -25.01 7.79
N ALA A 659 -12.96 -23.70 7.79
CA ALA A 659 -13.37 -22.78 8.85
C ALA A 659 -13.49 -21.33 8.38
N ASP A 660 -14.16 -20.52 9.18
CA ASP A 660 -14.33 -19.08 9.01
C ASP A 660 -13.63 -18.34 10.15
N VAL A 661 -12.93 -17.25 9.84
CA VAL A 661 -12.19 -16.41 10.80
C VAL A 661 -12.78 -15.01 10.78
N TYR A 662 -13.20 -14.53 11.95
CA TYR A 662 -13.74 -13.20 12.16
C TYR A 662 -12.85 -12.42 13.12
N PHE A 663 -12.43 -11.22 12.70
CA PHE A 663 -11.73 -10.27 13.56
C PHE A 663 -12.63 -9.06 13.81
N PHE A 664 -13.07 -8.91 15.06
CA PHE A 664 -13.88 -7.78 15.51
C PHE A 664 -13.02 -6.74 16.19
N PHE A 665 -13.37 -5.48 15.97
CA PHE A 665 -12.79 -4.35 16.68
C PHE A 665 -13.87 -3.35 17.08
N ASN A 666 -13.93 -2.97 18.35
CA ASN A 666 -14.74 -1.86 18.84
C ASN A 666 -13.91 -0.57 18.81
N GLU A 667 -14.09 0.25 17.77
CA GLU A 667 -13.41 1.55 17.64
C GLU A 667 -13.88 2.57 18.69
N GLY A 668 -15.05 2.33 19.30
CA GLY A 668 -15.72 3.25 20.21
C GLY A 668 -15.20 3.21 21.65
N GLU A 669 -15.51 4.26 22.41
CA GLU A 669 -15.18 4.36 23.83
C GLU A 669 -16.16 3.60 24.73
N THR A 670 -17.35 3.27 24.22
CA THR A 670 -18.39 2.57 24.97
C THR A 670 -18.26 1.05 24.77
N PRO A 671 -18.26 0.26 25.86
CA PRO A 671 -18.37 -1.20 25.76
C PRO A 671 -19.63 -1.63 25.01
N VAL A 672 -19.53 -2.72 24.26
CA VAL A 672 -20.62 -3.32 23.49
C VAL A 672 -20.86 -4.73 24.02
N GLN A 673 -22.13 -5.02 24.32
CA GLN A 673 -22.62 -6.37 24.61
C GLN A 673 -23.85 -6.62 23.74
N CYS A 674 -23.76 -7.60 22.85
CA CYS A 674 -24.84 -7.96 21.91
C CYS A 674 -24.73 -9.42 21.51
N GLU A 675 -25.71 -9.92 20.75
CA GLU A 675 -25.59 -11.20 20.06
C GLU A 675 -25.05 -10.95 18.65
N ALA A 676 -24.04 -11.73 18.23
CA ALA A 676 -23.56 -11.76 16.85
C ALA A 676 -23.99 -13.06 16.18
N THR A 677 -24.64 -12.95 15.02
CA THR A 677 -24.91 -14.07 14.11
C THR A 677 -23.88 -14.02 12.99
N LEU A 678 -23.09 -15.07 12.88
CA LEU A 678 -21.97 -15.18 11.94
C LEU A 678 -22.25 -16.27 10.92
N GLU A 679 -21.94 -16.04 9.65
CA GLU A 679 -21.92 -17.10 8.64
C GLU A 679 -20.86 -18.15 9.01
N GLY A 680 -21.16 -19.43 8.79
CA GLY A 680 -20.19 -20.50 8.99
C GLY A 680 -20.79 -21.76 9.57
N ASN A 681 -20.04 -22.85 9.45
CA ASN A 681 -20.44 -24.17 9.93
C ASN A 681 -19.41 -24.71 10.94
N GLY A 682 -19.91 -25.28 12.04
CA GLY A 682 -19.06 -25.86 13.07
C GLY A 682 -19.28 -25.21 14.42
N GLN A 683 -18.24 -25.23 15.25
CA GLN A 683 -18.27 -24.65 16.59
C GLN A 683 -17.42 -23.39 16.62
N ALA A 684 -17.92 -22.35 17.28
CA ALA A 684 -17.15 -21.14 17.55
C ALA A 684 -16.00 -21.44 18.53
N GLN A 685 -14.91 -20.71 18.34
CA GLN A 685 -13.70 -20.73 19.15
C GLN A 685 -13.24 -19.28 19.33
N LEU A 686 -12.76 -18.92 20.52
CA LEU A 686 -12.16 -17.62 20.83
C LEU A 686 -10.65 -17.78 20.84
N TRP A 687 -9.96 -17.05 19.97
CA TRP A 687 -8.52 -17.13 19.83
C TRP A 687 -7.89 -15.87 20.43
N ASP A 688 -7.20 -16.00 21.56
CA ASP A 688 -6.62 -14.87 22.26
C ASP A 688 -5.30 -14.45 21.60
N GLY A 689 -5.26 -13.25 21.02
CA GLY A 689 -4.09 -12.74 20.30
C GLY A 689 -2.85 -12.59 21.19
N VAL A 690 -3.00 -12.31 22.48
CA VAL A 690 -1.89 -12.04 23.40
C VAL A 690 -1.28 -13.32 23.95
N THR A 691 -2.11 -14.25 24.41
CA THR A 691 -1.70 -15.50 25.07
C THR A 691 -1.57 -16.66 24.10
N GLY A 692 -2.27 -16.62 22.96
CA GLY A 692 -2.40 -17.76 22.05
C GLY A 692 -3.38 -18.83 22.51
N ALA A 693 -4.11 -18.60 23.61
CA ALA A 693 -5.12 -19.53 24.10
C ALA A 693 -6.29 -19.65 23.12
N ILE A 694 -6.86 -20.85 23.02
CA ILE A 694 -8.03 -21.14 22.20
C ILE A 694 -9.10 -21.70 23.13
N ASP A 695 -10.16 -20.93 23.33
CA ASP A 695 -11.27 -21.27 24.21
C ASP A 695 -12.55 -21.54 23.42
N LYS A 696 -13.47 -22.29 24.03
CA LYS A 696 -14.80 -22.53 23.46
C LYS A 696 -15.82 -21.58 24.11
N PRO A 697 -16.34 -20.58 23.38
CA PRO A 697 -17.42 -19.74 23.88
C PRO A 697 -18.76 -20.48 23.92
N ALA A 698 -19.72 -19.91 24.63
CA ALA A 698 -21.12 -20.26 24.43
C ALA A 698 -21.55 -19.87 23.01
N GLY A 699 -22.31 -20.73 22.34
CA GLY A 699 -22.83 -20.44 21.01
C GLY A 699 -23.78 -21.51 20.51
N THR A 700 -24.68 -21.12 19.62
CA THR A 700 -25.67 -22.01 19.00
C THR A 700 -25.45 -22.02 17.50
N ALA A 701 -25.05 -23.18 16.95
CA ALA A 701 -24.93 -23.39 15.51
C ALA A 701 -26.28 -23.81 14.91
N GLY A 702 -26.62 -23.29 13.74
CA GLY A 702 -27.84 -23.68 13.02
C GLY A 702 -27.97 -22.95 11.67
N ASN A 703 -28.50 -23.66 10.66
CA ASN A 703 -28.81 -23.10 9.34
C ASN A 703 -27.65 -22.36 8.66
N GLY A 704 -26.42 -22.89 8.74
CA GLY A 704 -25.24 -22.26 8.13
C GLY A 704 -24.73 -21.00 8.84
N THR A 705 -25.19 -20.77 10.08
CA THR A 705 -24.76 -19.66 10.92
C THR A 705 -24.42 -20.13 12.33
N VAL A 706 -23.65 -19.33 13.06
CA VAL A 706 -23.39 -19.51 14.48
C VAL A 706 -23.73 -18.23 15.23
N ARG A 707 -24.60 -18.35 16.23
CA ARG A 707 -24.95 -17.27 17.15
C ARG A 707 -24.08 -17.33 18.40
N ILE A 708 -23.46 -16.21 18.75
CA ILE A 708 -22.60 -16.09 19.93
C ILE A 708 -22.86 -14.78 20.70
N PRO A 709 -22.70 -14.76 22.02
CA PRO A 709 -22.56 -13.52 22.78
C PRO A 709 -21.27 -12.80 22.37
N LEU A 710 -21.39 -11.55 21.92
CA LEU A 710 -20.28 -10.68 21.59
C LEU A 710 -20.14 -9.59 22.66
N GLU A 711 -19.06 -9.69 23.41
CA GLU A 711 -18.63 -8.70 24.40
C GLU A 711 -17.31 -8.07 23.95
N LEU A 712 -17.33 -6.75 23.76
CA LEU A 712 -16.17 -5.94 23.40
C LEU A 712 -16.11 -4.76 24.36
N GLY A 713 -15.04 -4.67 25.15
CA GLY A 713 -14.75 -3.46 25.94
C GLY A 713 -14.43 -2.26 25.05
N ARG A 714 -14.12 -1.13 25.68
CA ARG A 714 -13.52 0.03 24.99
C ARG A 714 -12.28 -0.44 24.22
N TRP A 715 -12.23 -0.15 22.92
CA TRP A 715 -11.05 -0.42 22.07
C TRP A 715 -10.61 -1.88 22.04
N ALA A 716 -11.53 -2.80 22.37
CA ALA A 716 -11.24 -4.21 22.43
C ALA A 716 -11.35 -4.87 21.07
N THR A 717 -10.53 -5.90 20.86
CA THR A 717 -10.58 -6.79 19.71
C THR A 717 -11.04 -8.19 20.12
N LYS A 718 -11.67 -8.92 19.22
CA LYS A 718 -12.00 -10.34 19.44
C LYS A 718 -11.83 -11.14 18.15
N LEU A 719 -11.04 -12.21 18.21
CA LEU A 719 -10.91 -13.19 17.13
C LEU A 719 -11.85 -14.37 17.41
N ILE A 720 -12.74 -14.65 16.46
CA ILE A 720 -13.65 -15.78 16.50
C ILE A 720 -13.37 -16.68 15.30
N VAL A 721 -13.15 -17.96 15.55
CA VAL A 721 -12.98 -18.97 14.49
C VAL A 721 -14.14 -19.96 14.56
N ILE A 722 -14.83 -20.19 13.44
CA ILE A 722 -15.93 -21.15 13.33
C ILE A 722 -15.45 -22.32 12.49
N GLY A 723 -15.38 -23.51 13.07
CA GLY A 723 -14.95 -24.72 12.37
C GLY A 723 -15.00 -25.95 13.25
N GLN A 724 -14.35 -27.04 12.83
CA GLN A 724 -14.12 -28.18 13.71
C GLN A 724 -13.24 -27.74 14.90
N LEU A 725 -13.53 -28.25 16.09
CA LEU A 725 -12.71 -27.96 17.27
C LEU A 725 -11.29 -28.47 17.03
N SER A 726 -10.32 -27.56 17.01
CA SER A 726 -8.91 -27.93 17.05
C SER A 726 -8.64 -28.55 18.41
N HIS A 727 -8.19 -29.81 18.46
CA HIS A 727 -7.72 -30.43 19.69
C HIS A 727 -6.39 -29.76 20.08
N SER A 728 -6.43 -28.70 20.89
CA SER A 728 -5.23 -28.28 21.60
C SER A 728 -5.00 -29.28 22.73
N GLY A 729 -3.97 -30.12 22.56
CA GLY A 729 -3.40 -30.85 23.69
C GLY A 729 -3.02 -29.85 24.76
N ALA A 730 -3.65 -29.97 25.92
CA ALA A 730 -3.27 -29.18 27.07
C ALA A 730 -1.80 -29.48 27.40
N MET A 731 -0.89 -28.55 27.10
CA MET A 731 0.37 -28.48 27.84
C MET A 731 0.04 -27.91 29.22
N THR A 732 -0.54 -28.75 30.07
CA THR A 732 -0.66 -28.51 31.51
C THR A 732 0.75 -28.47 32.08
N GLY A 733 1.23 -27.28 32.43
CA GLY A 733 2.56 -27.15 33.02
C GLY A 733 3.05 -25.74 33.32
N VAL A 734 2.17 -24.76 33.61
CA VAL A 734 2.60 -23.53 34.29
C VAL A 734 1.57 -23.17 35.35
N SER A 735 1.97 -23.29 36.61
CA SER A 735 1.19 -22.89 37.77
C SER A 735 0.76 -21.43 37.64
N ARG A 736 -0.54 -21.16 37.84
CA ARG A 736 -1.07 -19.82 38.07
C ARG A 736 -0.37 -19.23 39.29
N VAL A 737 0.50 -18.24 39.08
CA VAL A 737 0.90 -17.32 40.15
C VAL A 737 -0.13 -16.19 40.14
N SER A 738 -0.88 -16.10 41.23
CA SER A 738 -1.83 -15.03 41.53
C SER A 738 -1.12 -13.67 41.58
N ALA A 739 -1.60 -12.70 40.80
CA ALA A 739 -1.19 -11.30 40.92
C ALA A 739 -1.73 -10.70 42.24
N PRO A 740 -0.95 -9.87 42.97
CA PRO A 740 -1.45 -9.19 44.15
C PRO A 740 -2.31 -7.99 43.77
N THR A 741 -3.44 -7.87 44.46
CA THR A 741 -4.32 -6.70 44.47
C THR A 741 -3.59 -5.53 45.12
N ILE A 742 -3.38 -4.42 44.39
CA ILE A 742 -2.96 -3.14 44.99
C ILE A 742 -4.22 -2.29 45.17
N SER A 743 -4.64 -2.15 46.42
CA SER A 743 -5.58 -1.11 46.86
C SER A 743 -4.83 0.23 46.97
N VAL A 744 -5.35 1.28 46.34
CA VAL A 744 -4.87 2.65 46.55
C VAL A 744 -5.92 3.39 47.38
N SER A 745 -5.49 3.84 48.56
CA SER A 745 -6.07 5.00 49.27
C SER A 745 -5.47 6.28 48.74
#